data_AF-A0A6C0D8H8-F1
#
_entry.id   AF-A0A6C0D8H8-F1
#
_cell.length_a   1.000
_cell.length_b   1.000
_cell.length_c   1.000
_cell.angle_alpha   90.00
_cell.angle_beta   90.00
_cell.angle_gamma   90.00
#
_symmetry.space_group_name_H-M   'P 1'
#
loop_
_entity.id
_entity.type
_entity.pdbx_description
1 polymer ?
#
loop_
_entity_poly.entity_id
_entity_poly.type
_entity_poly.pdbx_seq_one_letter_code
_entity_poly.pdbx_strand_id
1 'polypeptide(L)'
;MSYNRKTHNKSDNPKSNKGFWEYSIFQKKVENNHEEQTIKRDLTPNNSLNLKHIEQYINPTPTREEQLLINFNAGKTLSSKDLIILERIVAKNKEALKKDIDDITKLGMKAVVKTDEGKIHYMMFLLEQFIKKNQEENIANLYLKLKNPKYNDSLTNITTSNEKYKNLILKMNDVVNELDLIDLQFTKFSNQMPPLNEKGFNKFDDWQIETINNINNNYSTIISAPTSAGKSVLSGYAATKGRVLYIVPTDALAWQVSAYIGNIINSDIPIITLTYQSIPRRDELISLLNISPAIVGTPELILDYLPFIKLNFNWVIFDEIHMIGKKEGSAMEMIAKILYNVPFLALSATIGNLDELTDWFKSLNPINAHMVKNINCTKRFFNLQNYYYDNNQIIMIHPLSLVTIDEFINKSILTKTINPTPLDTWSLVTELINHNIDLDNLNPNIFFNKNEVIELTKTYTYFNSLIQFMVNNFDKYNKEISDIINKYTSINFENYDTPLIPVLDTLNSNDKFPAIIFQHNTISCLEIVRKLAEELEVAESTKYPQLIKERMNKNKNDKRFNKKLDKELSKLTDKQVDKKIKETKDFVFELRDEENINAPHNDFIYNKNDKFSDLDIKDWANKYKEYFPCMNGDYHFLIRLLWRGIGVYTNGLPDGYLRLIQSLAFKKKLAVVFSDSSLVFGISMPFRTVVIYKNTSIVDNLDSMLYHQMAGRAGRRGLDKEGNIVFIGYSWERIKELSISSIPNVCGSDKIIWSTPKKISDTSQYNFLKLNTNMLKSNYLSVVLNNHNTKLDNNYKSIWEFCNNDDKNIAQMLWLFRYSNEGIIMYYLQSYLKQYFECCNPNEESSQIELAYFLSKFINVKEANNMEDVLVQSSSKINYESIYDELRNIDIDILNFIDGRIWISIRNNCLVDIKDDILRQELFDFSTKIKILQHYCFHTSQINLTKLFGKLLTRIWWIYHTSSPVIRINKEQSFTNLLEMNNE
;
A
#
# COMPACT_ATOMS: atom_id res chain seq x y z
N MET A 1 -4.15 -62.15 17.95
CA MET A 1 -3.62 -63.20 17.04
C MET A 1 -4.18 -62.96 15.65
N SER A 2 -3.27 -62.83 14.68
CA SER A 2 -3.37 -63.18 13.26
C SER A 2 -4.56 -62.73 12.37
N TYR A 3 -4.20 -61.88 11.39
CA TYR A 3 -4.48 -61.99 9.94
C TYR A 3 -5.93 -62.01 9.43
N ASN A 4 -6.34 -60.96 8.69
CA ASN A 4 -6.37 -61.02 7.22
C ASN A 4 -6.68 -59.68 6.50
N ARG A 5 -5.77 -59.32 5.58
CA ARG A 5 -5.92 -58.68 4.26
C ARG A 5 -6.94 -57.54 4.08
N LYS A 6 -6.44 -56.30 4.12
CA LYS A 6 -6.88 -55.22 3.23
C LYS A 6 -5.74 -54.82 2.30
N THR A 7 -6.04 -54.87 1.01
CA THR A 7 -5.22 -54.44 -0.12
C THR A 7 -4.93 -52.94 -0.04
N HIS A 8 -3.76 -52.58 0.47
CA HIS A 8 -3.17 -51.29 0.15
C HIS A 8 -2.48 -51.40 -1.21
N ASN A 9 -3.18 -51.00 -2.26
CA ASN A 9 -2.50 -50.48 -3.44
C ASN A 9 -1.74 -49.24 -2.99
N LYS A 10 -0.42 -49.39 -2.81
CA LYS A 10 0.51 -48.28 -2.87
C LYS A 10 0.35 -47.65 -4.25
N SER A 11 -0.47 -46.62 -4.36
CA SER A 11 -0.33 -45.66 -5.45
C SER A 11 1.06 -45.06 -5.31
N ASP A 12 1.88 -45.24 -6.33
CA ASP A 12 3.19 -44.65 -6.46
C ASP A 12 3.16 -43.17 -6.04
N ASN A 13 3.76 -42.87 -4.90
CA ASN A 13 4.16 -41.50 -4.57
C ASN A 13 5.21 -41.10 -5.63
N PRO A 14 4.97 -40.11 -6.50
CA PRO A 14 6.01 -39.66 -7.40
C PRO A 14 7.01 -38.84 -6.59
N LYS A 15 8.07 -39.49 -6.11
CA LYS A 15 9.27 -38.85 -5.54
C LYS A 15 10.07 -38.06 -6.60
N SER A 16 9.51 -37.78 -7.78
CA SER A 16 10.11 -36.95 -8.83
C SER A 16 9.22 -35.75 -9.17
N ASN A 17 9.07 -34.81 -8.23
CA ASN A 17 8.43 -33.51 -8.48
C ASN A 17 9.25 -32.58 -9.40
N LYS A 18 10.37 -33.03 -9.97
CA LYS A 18 11.12 -32.26 -10.97
C LYS A 18 10.35 -32.23 -12.29
N GLY A 19 9.63 -31.14 -12.55
CA GLY A 19 8.97 -30.87 -13.83
C GLY A 19 7.45 -30.64 -13.76
N PHE A 20 6.80 -30.88 -12.62
CA PHE A 20 5.40 -30.50 -12.42
C PHE A 20 5.35 -29.07 -11.87
N TRP A 21 5.36 -28.10 -12.77
CA TRP A 21 5.31 -26.66 -12.52
C TRP A 21 3.89 -26.15 -12.18
N GLU A 22 3.09 -26.95 -11.47
CA GLU A 22 1.92 -26.42 -10.72
C GLU A 22 2.30 -25.27 -9.78
N TYR A 23 3.60 -25.12 -9.52
CA TYR A 23 4.19 -24.16 -8.63
C TYR A 23 4.99 -23.19 -9.49
N SER A 24 4.45 -21.98 -9.68
CA SER A 24 5.31 -20.87 -10.07
C SER A 24 6.47 -20.78 -9.06
N ILE A 25 7.62 -20.28 -9.49
CA ILE A 25 8.76 -19.95 -8.62
C ILE A 25 8.37 -18.96 -7.49
N PHE A 26 7.18 -18.39 -7.57
CA PHE A 26 6.54 -17.48 -6.60
C PHE A 26 5.61 -18.20 -5.60
N GLN A 27 5.13 -19.39 -5.93
CA GLN A 27 4.32 -20.23 -5.04
C GLN A 27 5.13 -21.44 -4.60
N LYS A 28 6.15 -21.22 -3.77
CA LYS A 28 6.71 -22.32 -2.97
C LYS A 28 5.56 -22.99 -2.25
N LYS A 29 5.61 -24.32 -2.15
CA LYS A 29 4.87 -25.10 -1.15
C LYS A 29 5.01 -24.40 0.20
N VAL A 30 4.04 -23.58 0.58
CA VAL A 30 3.82 -23.28 1.98
C VAL A 30 3.15 -24.54 2.53
N GLU A 31 3.96 -25.57 2.80
CA GLU A 31 3.52 -26.74 3.56
C GLU A 31 3.15 -26.36 5.01
N ASN A 32 3.34 -25.10 5.42
CA ASN A 32 3.06 -24.60 6.75
C ASN A 32 2.01 -23.48 6.72
N ASN A 33 0.72 -23.83 6.89
CA ASN A 33 -0.35 -22.88 7.25
C ASN A 33 0.08 -21.89 8.37
N HIS A 34 1.05 -22.28 9.20
CA HIS A 34 1.65 -21.45 10.23
C HIS A 34 2.33 -20.17 9.71
N GLU A 35 2.96 -20.15 8.52
CA GLU A 35 3.60 -18.93 8.00
C GLU A 35 2.56 -17.88 7.58
N GLU A 36 1.53 -18.28 6.84
CA GLU A 36 0.41 -17.42 6.45
C GLU A 36 -0.24 -16.80 7.70
N GLN A 37 -0.55 -17.63 8.70
CA GLN A 37 -1.14 -17.17 9.96
C GLN A 37 -0.23 -16.21 10.74
N THR A 38 1.08 -16.46 10.75
CA THR A 38 2.05 -15.58 11.43
C THR A 38 2.10 -14.21 10.76
N ILE A 39 2.13 -14.18 9.42
CA ILE A 39 2.14 -12.92 8.64
C ILE A 39 0.82 -12.17 8.84
N LYS A 40 -0.33 -12.85 8.75
CA LYS A 40 -1.64 -12.23 9.00
C LYS A 40 -1.70 -11.64 10.40
N ARG A 41 -1.23 -12.36 11.42
CA ARG A 41 -1.15 -11.83 12.80
C ARG A 41 -0.28 -10.59 12.90
N ASP A 42 0.88 -10.57 12.23
CA ASP A 42 1.79 -9.43 12.21
C ASP A 42 1.22 -8.19 11.49
N LEU A 43 0.37 -8.40 10.48
CA LEU A 43 -0.31 -7.35 9.71
C LEU A 43 -1.67 -6.96 10.30
N THR A 44 -2.14 -7.65 11.34
CA THR A 44 -3.42 -7.35 11.97
C THR A 44 -3.32 -5.97 12.63
N PRO A 45 -4.15 -4.99 12.23
CA PRO A 45 -4.08 -3.67 12.83
C PRO A 45 -4.47 -3.73 14.31
N ASN A 46 -3.73 -3.00 15.14
CA ASN A 46 -4.04 -2.78 16.56
C ASN A 46 -5.27 -1.87 16.66
N ASN A 47 -6.45 -2.36 16.26
CA ASN A 47 -7.68 -1.61 16.33
C ASN A 47 -8.28 -1.76 17.72
N SER A 48 -8.44 -0.64 18.42
CA SER A 48 -9.20 -0.54 19.68
C SER A 48 -10.72 -0.60 19.48
N LEU A 49 -11.19 -0.67 18.22
CA LEU A 49 -12.59 -0.59 17.86
C LEU A 49 -13.20 -2.00 17.72
N ASN A 50 -14.21 -2.30 18.53
CA ASN A 50 -14.94 -3.56 18.49
C ASN A 50 -16.24 -3.38 17.71
N LEU A 51 -16.29 -3.91 16.49
CA LEU A 51 -17.45 -3.79 15.60
C LEU A 51 -18.74 -4.39 16.16
N LYS A 52 -18.67 -5.30 17.16
CA LYS A 52 -19.86 -5.80 17.86
C LYS A 52 -20.62 -4.70 18.61
N HIS A 53 -19.96 -3.60 18.93
CA HIS A 53 -20.52 -2.45 19.64
C HIS A 53 -20.73 -1.24 18.72
N ILE A 54 -20.92 -1.45 17.41
CA ILE A 54 -21.02 -0.34 16.44
C ILE A 54 -22.05 0.72 16.86
N GLU A 55 -23.17 0.30 17.44
CA GLU A 55 -24.23 1.18 17.92
C GLU A 55 -23.75 2.14 19.02
N GLN A 56 -22.81 1.70 19.87
CA GLN A 56 -22.19 2.56 20.90
C GLN A 56 -21.28 3.63 20.28
N TYR A 57 -20.74 3.41 19.08
CA TYR A 57 -19.94 4.41 18.39
C TYR A 57 -20.79 5.37 17.53
N ILE A 58 -22.00 4.95 17.13
CA ILE A 58 -23.00 5.81 16.49
C ILE A 58 -23.60 6.77 17.54
N ASN A 59 -24.05 6.20 18.65
CA ASN A 59 -24.60 6.91 19.79
C ASN A 59 -23.85 6.44 21.06
N PRO A 60 -22.80 7.17 21.50
CA PRO A 60 -22.07 6.86 22.71
C PRO A 60 -23.03 6.86 23.90
N THR A 61 -23.48 5.67 24.30
CA THR A 61 -24.21 5.51 25.55
C THR A 61 -23.18 5.53 26.67
N PRO A 62 -23.36 6.39 27.70
CA PRO A 62 -22.49 6.36 28.85
C PRO A 62 -22.43 4.93 29.40
N THR A 63 -21.25 4.51 29.84
CA THR A 63 -21.06 3.21 30.49
C THR A 63 -22.06 3.02 31.63
N ARG A 64 -22.37 1.79 32.04
CA ARG A 64 -23.25 1.56 33.20
C ARG A 64 -22.81 2.37 34.43
N GLU A 65 -21.50 2.53 34.60
CA GLU A 65 -20.88 3.34 35.65
C GLU A 65 -21.19 4.84 35.49
N GLU A 66 -21.02 5.39 34.29
CA GLU A 66 -21.36 6.79 33.98
C GLU A 66 -22.87 7.05 34.03
N GLN A 67 -23.70 6.11 33.58
CA GLN A 67 -25.16 6.18 33.70
C GLN A 67 -25.60 6.19 35.16
N LEU A 68 -24.97 5.39 36.02
CA LEU A 68 -25.22 5.42 37.46
C LEU A 68 -24.84 6.77 38.07
N LEU A 69 -23.71 7.35 37.65
CA LEU A 69 -23.26 8.67 38.09
C LEU A 69 -24.20 9.79 37.60
N ILE A 70 -24.64 9.74 36.34
CA ILE A 70 -25.60 10.68 35.75
C ILE A 70 -26.96 10.56 36.46
N ASN A 71 -27.44 9.34 36.70
CA ASN A 71 -28.70 9.11 37.40
C ASN A 71 -28.62 9.54 38.87
N PHE A 72 -27.48 9.36 39.53
CA PHE A 72 -27.21 9.88 40.88
C PHE A 72 -27.22 11.41 40.91
N ASN A 73 -26.47 12.06 40.00
CA ASN A 73 -26.40 13.52 39.89
C ASN A 73 -27.76 14.14 39.51
N ALA A 74 -28.58 13.41 38.74
CA ALA A 74 -29.95 13.81 38.39
C ALA A 74 -30.99 13.49 39.49
N GLY A 75 -30.57 12.97 40.65
CA GLY A 75 -31.45 12.72 41.80
C GLY A 75 -32.42 11.54 41.64
N LYS A 76 -32.16 10.61 40.72
CA LYS A 76 -33.02 9.42 40.54
C LYS A 76 -32.74 8.37 41.63
N THR A 77 -33.79 7.67 42.05
CA THR A 77 -33.69 6.58 43.04
C THR A 77 -32.97 5.37 42.46
N LEU A 78 -31.82 5.02 43.04
CA LEU A 78 -30.97 3.88 42.64
C LEU A 78 -31.30 2.64 43.48
N SER A 79 -31.14 1.44 42.90
CA SER A 79 -31.29 0.18 43.65
C SER A 79 -30.16 0.00 44.68
N SER A 80 -30.39 -0.79 45.72
CA SER A 80 -29.38 -1.09 46.74
C SER A 80 -28.11 -1.75 46.18
N LYS A 81 -28.22 -2.55 45.10
CA LYS A 81 -27.06 -3.10 44.38
C LYS A 81 -26.30 -2.03 43.59
N ASP A 82 -27.02 -1.10 42.97
CA ASP A 82 -26.44 -0.03 42.17
C ASP A 82 -25.76 1.05 43.03
N LEU A 83 -26.26 1.30 44.26
CA LEU A 83 -25.62 2.16 45.26
C LEU A 83 -24.25 1.62 45.70
N ILE A 84 -24.13 0.31 45.95
CA ILE A 84 -22.85 -0.33 46.31
C ILE A 84 -21.83 -0.21 45.17
N ILE A 85 -22.28 -0.36 43.93
CA ILE A 85 -21.44 -0.19 42.73
C ILE A 85 -20.99 1.26 42.61
N LEU A 86 -21.91 2.22 42.79
CA LEU A 86 -21.61 3.65 42.77
C LEU A 86 -20.59 4.04 43.86
N GLU A 87 -20.75 3.55 45.09
CA GLU A 87 -19.80 3.80 46.20
C GLU A 87 -18.39 3.30 45.87
N ARG A 88 -18.27 2.08 45.30
CA ARG A 88 -16.98 1.55 44.84
C ARG A 88 -16.36 2.40 43.73
N ILE A 89 -17.16 2.84 42.77
CA ILE A 89 -16.68 3.69 41.66
C ILE A 89 -16.20 5.04 42.19
N VAL A 90 -16.98 5.68 43.05
CA VAL A 90 -16.62 6.96 43.68
C VAL A 90 -15.36 6.81 44.53
N ALA A 91 -15.23 5.73 45.30
CA ALA A 91 -14.02 5.45 46.08
C ALA A 91 -12.79 5.26 45.17
N LYS A 92 -12.90 4.46 44.11
CA LYS A 92 -11.82 4.20 43.15
C LYS A 92 -11.41 5.48 42.39
N ASN A 93 -12.36 6.31 42.00
CA ASN A 93 -12.09 7.59 41.34
C ASN A 93 -11.40 8.56 42.30
N LYS A 94 -11.83 8.62 43.57
CA LYS A 94 -11.14 9.41 44.62
C LYS A 94 -9.72 8.93 44.87
N GLU A 95 -9.49 7.62 44.93
CA GLU A 95 -8.13 7.06 45.07
C GLU A 95 -7.24 7.37 43.86
N ALA A 96 -7.77 7.24 42.65
CA ALA A 96 -7.05 7.57 41.42
C ALA A 96 -6.71 9.07 41.35
N LEU A 97 -7.65 9.94 41.71
CA LEU A 97 -7.43 11.38 41.81
C LEU A 97 -6.37 11.71 42.85
N LYS A 98 -6.44 11.10 44.04
CA LYS A 98 -5.45 11.31 45.11
C LYS A 98 -4.06 10.91 44.63
N LYS A 99 -3.95 9.78 43.93
CA LYS A 99 -2.68 9.34 43.32
C LYS A 99 -2.17 10.32 42.27
N ASP A 100 -3.05 10.80 41.39
CA ASP A 100 -2.68 11.82 40.39
C ASP A 100 -2.15 13.10 41.07
N ILE A 101 -2.80 13.58 42.14
CA ILE A 101 -2.36 14.75 42.91
C ILE A 101 -1.01 14.49 43.61
N ASP A 102 -0.84 13.32 44.22
CA ASP A 102 0.43 12.90 44.84
C ASP A 102 1.56 12.82 43.80
N ASP A 103 1.27 12.32 42.59
CA ASP A 103 2.25 12.23 41.50
C ASP A 103 2.61 13.62 40.97
N ILE A 104 1.65 14.54 40.85
CA ILE A 104 1.89 15.95 40.48
C ILE A 104 2.78 16.64 41.51
N THR A 105 2.51 16.46 42.80
CA THR A 105 3.31 17.09 43.87
C THR A 105 4.72 16.52 43.97
N LYS A 106 4.92 15.22 43.70
CA LYS A 106 6.24 14.56 43.76
C LYS A 106 7.08 14.73 42.49
N LEU A 107 6.48 14.56 41.32
CA LEU A 107 7.17 14.49 40.03
C LEU A 107 7.11 15.81 39.23
N GLY A 108 6.25 16.76 39.64
CA GLY A 108 6.07 18.03 38.95
C GLY A 108 5.73 17.84 37.47
N MET A 109 6.52 18.43 36.57
CA MET A 109 6.29 18.34 35.12
C MET A 109 6.47 16.92 34.51
N LYS A 110 7.02 15.97 35.27
CA LYS A 110 7.15 14.56 34.82
C LYS A 110 5.98 13.68 35.29
N ALA A 111 4.98 14.25 35.95
CA ALA A 111 3.83 13.51 36.45
C ALA A 111 3.00 12.92 35.31
N VAL A 112 2.61 11.65 35.44
CA VAL A 112 1.73 10.96 34.49
C VAL A 112 0.34 10.88 35.10
N VAL A 113 -0.58 11.65 34.53
CA VAL A 113 -1.91 11.88 35.10
C VAL A 113 -2.97 11.13 34.30
N LYS A 114 -3.88 10.44 35.00
CA LYS A 114 -4.87 9.56 34.36
C LYS A 114 -6.27 10.15 34.34
N THR A 115 -6.74 10.69 35.46
CA THR A 115 -8.11 11.21 35.62
C THR A 115 -8.28 12.58 34.94
N ASP A 116 -9.51 12.93 34.55
CA ASP A 116 -9.78 14.23 33.91
C ASP A 116 -9.68 15.40 34.91
N GLU A 117 -10.16 15.24 36.15
CA GLU A 117 -9.91 16.21 37.23
C GLU A 117 -8.42 16.33 37.57
N GLY A 118 -7.68 15.22 37.62
CA GLY A 118 -6.23 15.23 37.81
C GLY A 118 -5.53 16.03 36.71
N LYS A 119 -5.96 15.91 35.44
CA LYS A 119 -5.40 16.71 34.34
C LYS A 119 -5.66 18.20 34.55
N ILE A 120 -6.83 18.58 35.07
CA ILE A 120 -7.10 19.99 35.42
C ILE A 120 -6.14 20.45 36.52
N HIS A 121 -5.95 19.66 37.58
CA HIS A 121 -4.96 19.98 38.62
C HIS A 121 -3.53 20.12 38.06
N TYR A 122 -3.15 19.25 37.13
CA TYR A 122 -1.85 19.33 36.47
C TYR A 122 -1.72 20.56 35.59
N MET A 123 -2.77 20.90 34.82
CA MET A 123 -2.83 22.12 34.04
C MET A 123 -2.75 23.37 34.93
N MET A 124 -3.43 23.39 36.08
CA MET A 124 -3.32 24.48 37.05
C MET A 124 -1.90 24.59 37.66
N PHE A 125 -1.25 23.46 37.92
CA PHE A 125 0.16 23.44 38.33
C PHE A 125 1.06 24.03 37.24
N LEU A 126 0.89 23.63 35.98
CA LEU A 126 1.63 24.20 34.84
C LEU A 126 1.36 25.69 34.68
N LEU A 127 0.11 26.13 34.81
CA LEU A 127 -0.29 27.53 34.75
C LEU A 127 0.46 28.37 35.80
N GLU A 128 0.51 27.88 37.03
CA GLU A 128 1.24 28.55 38.11
C GLU A 128 2.74 28.69 37.78
N GLN A 129 3.35 27.66 37.17
CA GLN A 129 4.75 27.71 36.74
C GLN A 129 4.98 28.66 35.57
N PHE A 130 4.07 28.67 34.59
CA PHE A 130 4.17 29.54 33.41
C PHE A 130 3.97 31.01 33.78
N ILE A 131 3.03 31.32 34.68
CA ILE A 131 2.85 32.67 35.24
C ILE A 131 4.10 33.11 36.00
N LYS A 132 4.70 32.24 36.84
CA LYS A 132 5.94 32.58 37.57
C LYS A 132 7.12 32.87 36.63
N LYS A 133 7.14 32.26 35.45
CA LYS A 133 8.22 32.41 34.46
C LYS A 133 7.89 33.40 33.34
N ASN A 134 6.76 34.11 33.40
CA ASN A 134 6.27 34.99 32.32
C ASN A 134 6.26 34.31 30.93
N GLN A 135 5.79 33.06 30.85
CA GLN A 135 5.70 32.34 29.58
C GLN A 135 4.32 32.51 28.94
N GLU A 136 4.07 33.69 28.37
CA GLU A 136 2.79 34.11 27.80
C GLU A 136 2.23 33.14 26.73
N GLU A 137 3.07 32.67 25.80
CA GLU A 137 2.66 31.69 24.78
C GLU A 137 2.16 30.38 25.41
N ASN A 138 2.85 29.88 26.44
CA ASN A 138 2.44 28.64 27.12
C ASN A 138 1.14 28.82 27.90
N ILE A 139 0.89 30.02 28.45
CA ILE A 139 -0.36 30.40 29.11
C ILE A 139 -1.51 30.40 28.09
N ALA A 140 -1.31 31.01 26.91
CA ALA A 140 -2.30 31.02 25.84
C ALA A 140 -2.63 29.61 25.33
N ASN A 141 -1.63 28.75 25.14
CA ASN A 141 -1.85 27.35 24.75
C ASN A 141 -2.68 26.61 25.82
N LEU A 142 -2.38 26.81 27.09
CA LEU A 142 -3.14 26.19 28.17
C LEU A 142 -4.59 26.68 28.21
N TYR A 143 -4.82 27.98 27.98
CA TYR A 143 -6.16 28.57 27.87
C TYR A 143 -6.99 27.88 26.78
N LEU A 144 -6.42 27.70 25.58
CA LEU A 144 -7.10 27.00 24.48
C LEU A 144 -7.41 25.53 24.82
N LYS A 145 -6.52 24.85 25.54
CA LYS A 145 -6.77 23.47 26.02
C LYS A 145 -7.88 23.39 27.06
N LEU A 146 -7.96 24.37 27.97
CA LEU A 146 -9.02 24.44 28.98
C LEU A 146 -10.40 24.72 28.38
N LYS A 147 -10.46 25.37 27.23
CA LYS A 147 -11.72 25.58 26.48
C LYS A 147 -12.31 24.33 25.85
N ASN A 148 -11.60 23.21 25.88
CA ASN A 148 -12.16 21.96 25.40
C ASN A 148 -13.43 21.64 26.21
N PRO A 149 -14.59 21.42 25.57
CA PRO A 149 -15.87 21.21 26.26
C PRO A 149 -15.82 20.04 27.25
N LYS A 150 -14.89 19.08 27.04
CA LYS A 150 -14.65 17.97 27.97
C LYS A 150 -14.31 18.42 29.40
N TYR A 151 -13.69 19.59 29.58
CA TYR A 151 -13.24 20.05 30.90
C TYR A 151 -14.16 21.10 31.53
N ASN A 152 -15.14 21.64 30.81
CA ASN A 152 -15.93 22.79 31.28
C ASN A 152 -16.63 22.53 32.63
N ASP A 153 -17.34 21.41 32.77
CA ASP A 153 -18.10 21.09 33.99
C ASP A 153 -17.19 20.83 35.21
N SER A 154 -16.06 20.17 34.99
CA SER A 154 -15.09 19.91 36.06
C SER A 154 -14.32 21.18 36.44
N LEU A 155 -13.99 22.02 35.46
CA LEU A 155 -13.29 23.28 35.68
C LEU A 155 -14.15 24.25 36.49
N THR A 156 -15.45 24.39 36.18
CA THR A 156 -16.37 25.26 36.94
C THR A 156 -16.53 24.80 38.39
N ASN A 157 -16.66 23.49 38.64
CA ASN A 157 -16.78 22.93 39.98
C ASN A 157 -15.49 23.08 40.82
N ILE A 158 -14.32 22.88 40.22
CA ILE A 158 -13.04 23.02 40.93
C ILE A 158 -12.71 24.49 41.22
N THR A 159 -13.03 25.39 40.28
CA THR A 159 -12.71 26.82 40.42
C THR A 159 -13.64 27.55 41.40
N THR A 160 -14.87 27.06 41.59
CA THR A 160 -15.78 27.55 42.64
C THR A 160 -15.37 27.10 44.03
N SER A 161 -14.71 25.94 44.16
CA SER A 161 -14.27 25.38 45.45
C SER A 161 -12.85 25.78 45.85
N ASN A 162 -12.00 26.26 44.93
CA ASN A 162 -10.60 26.60 45.19
C ASN A 162 -10.24 28.04 44.74
N GLU A 163 -10.15 28.96 45.71
CA GLU A 163 -9.81 30.38 45.44
C GLU A 163 -8.45 30.56 44.75
N LYS A 164 -7.47 29.70 45.03
CA LYS A 164 -6.14 29.77 44.39
C LYS A 164 -6.28 29.58 42.87
N TYR A 165 -7.09 28.63 42.43
CA TYR A 165 -7.27 28.35 41.00
C TYR A 165 -8.10 29.43 40.31
N LYS A 166 -9.11 29.97 41.00
CA LYS A 166 -9.86 31.13 40.51
C LYS A 166 -8.93 32.31 40.22
N ASN A 167 -8.02 32.62 41.14
CA ASN A 167 -7.02 33.68 40.95
C ASN A 167 -6.04 33.39 39.82
N LEU A 168 -5.62 32.14 39.63
CA LEU A 168 -4.76 31.75 38.50
C LEU A 168 -5.47 31.94 37.15
N ILE A 169 -6.76 31.59 37.07
CA ILE A 169 -7.55 31.75 35.84
C ILE A 169 -7.80 33.22 35.53
N LEU A 170 -8.05 34.07 36.54
CA LEU A 170 -8.15 35.51 36.33
C LEU A 170 -6.86 36.07 35.73
N LYS A 171 -5.71 35.75 36.32
CA LYS A 171 -4.39 36.14 35.78
C LYS A 171 -4.15 35.61 34.37
N MET A 172 -4.57 34.38 34.09
CA MET A 172 -4.50 33.80 32.74
C MET A 172 -5.33 34.61 31.75
N ASN A 173 -6.57 34.96 32.10
CA ASN A 173 -7.46 35.74 31.25
C ASN A 173 -6.91 37.15 31.00
N ASP A 174 -6.31 37.79 32.00
CA ASP A 174 -5.67 39.10 31.85
C ASP A 174 -4.56 39.05 30.79
N VAL A 175 -3.65 38.07 30.90
CA VAL A 175 -2.57 37.85 29.91
C VAL A 175 -3.16 37.54 28.52
N VAL A 176 -4.13 36.63 28.46
CA VAL A 176 -4.74 36.21 27.18
C VAL A 176 -5.47 37.34 26.46
N ASN A 177 -6.07 38.28 27.20
CA ASN A 177 -6.76 39.42 26.60
C ASN A 177 -5.82 40.38 25.86
N GLU A 178 -4.54 40.45 26.26
CA GLU A 178 -3.50 41.28 25.64
C GLU A 178 -2.86 40.61 24.42
N LEU A 179 -3.00 39.27 24.27
CA LEU A 179 -2.43 38.50 23.17
C LEU A 179 -3.37 38.40 21.97
N ASP A 180 -2.78 38.27 20.77
CA ASP A 180 -3.49 37.86 19.56
C ASP A 180 -3.56 36.32 19.50
N LEU A 181 -4.67 35.77 19.99
CA LEU A 181 -4.92 34.34 19.96
C LEU A 181 -5.12 33.78 18.55
N ILE A 182 -5.51 34.61 17.59
CA ILE A 182 -5.72 34.16 16.21
C ILE A 182 -4.34 33.93 15.59
N ASP A 183 -3.44 34.93 15.65
CA ASP A 183 -2.06 34.80 15.18
C ASP A 183 -1.34 33.59 15.79
N LEU A 184 -1.40 33.44 17.12
CA LEU A 184 -0.77 32.33 17.82
C LEU A 184 -1.31 30.96 17.38
N GLN A 185 -2.61 30.84 17.12
CA GLN A 185 -3.21 29.60 16.63
C GLN A 185 -2.74 29.25 15.22
N PHE A 186 -2.55 30.25 14.36
CA PHE A 186 -2.09 30.05 12.98
C PHE A 186 -0.59 29.85 12.84
N THR A 187 0.22 30.41 13.74
CA THR A 187 1.69 30.37 13.67
C THR A 187 2.29 29.31 14.59
N LYS A 188 2.22 29.52 15.91
CA LYS A 188 2.87 28.68 16.93
C LYS A 188 2.08 27.39 17.24
N PHE A 189 0.76 27.45 17.19
CA PHE A 189 -0.13 26.35 17.57
C PHE A 189 -0.88 25.72 16.38
N SER A 190 -0.45 25.99 15.14
CA SER A 190 -1.05 25.43 13.92
C SER A 190 -1.13 23.90 13.96
N ASN A 191 -0.06 23.28 14.45
CA ASN A 191 0.06 21.84 14.65
C ASN A 191 -0.80 21.29 15.80
N GLN A 192 -1.50 22.14 16.54
CA GLN A 192 -2.36 21.80 17.69
C GLN A 192 -3.86 22.01 17.38
N MET A 193 -4.21 22.49 16.18
CA MET A 193 -5.59 22.81 15.79
C MET A 193 -6.43 21.55 15.57
N PRO A 194 -7.65 21.46 16.12
CA PRO A 194 -8.55 20.32 15.94
C PRO A 194 -8.96 20.11 14.47
N PRO A 195 -9.31 18.87 14.06
CA PRO A 195 -9.48 17.67 14.88
C PRO A 195 -8.19 16.86 15.04
N LEU A 196 -7.46 17.06 16.15
CA LEU A 196 -6.37 16.18 16.56
C LEU A 196 -6.96 15.02 17.34
N ASN A 197 -7.32 13.97 16.64
CA ASN A 197 -7.81 12.76 17.29
C ASN A 197 -6.61 11.96 17.83
N GLU A 198 -6.05 12.39 18.96
CA GLU A 198 -4.86 11.80 19.59
C GLU A 198 -5.17 10.47 20.31
N LYS A 199 -6.45 10.17 20.60
CA LYS A 199 -6.87 8.95 21.33
C LYS A 199 -8.21 8.39 20.87
N GLY A 200 -8.17 7.27 20.15
CA GLY A 200 -9.29 6.31 20.01
C GLY A 200 -10.54 6.84 19.28
N PHE A 201 -11.27 5.92 18.62
CA PHE A 201 -12.57 6.24 18.05
C PHE A 201 -13.63 6.30 19.16
N ASN A 202 -14.04 7.50 19.57
CA ASN A 202 -15.11 7.68 20.57
C ASN A 202 -16.49 7.87 19.93
N LYS A 203 -16.55 8.39 18.70
CA LYS A 203 -17.77 8.59 17.92
C LYS A 203 -17.43 8.54 16.43
N PHE A 204 -18.34 8.01 15.61
CA PHE A 204 -18.26 8.10 14.15
C PHE A 204 -18.67 9.48 13.63
N ASP A 205 -18.08 9.89 12.50
CA ASP A 205 -18.51 11.07 11.78
C ASP A 205 -19.88 10.85 11.13
N ASP A 206 -20.63 11.91 10.85
CA ASP A 206 -21.99 11.83 10.31
C ASP A 206 -22.07 11.03 8.99
N TRP A 207 -21.09 11.22 8.09
CA TRP A 207 -21.01 10.47 6.84
C TRP A 207 -20.74 8.96 7.05
N GLN A 208 -20.03 8.59 8.11
CA GLN A 208 -19.80 7.20 8.50
C GLN A 208 -21.08 6.59 9.07
N ILE A 209 -21.83 7.34 9.87
CA ILE A 209 -23.14 6.94 10.41
C ILE A 209 -24.13 6.71 9.26
N GLU A 210 -24.19 7.63 8.30
CA GLU A 210 -25.01 7.49 7.09
C GLU A 210 -24.65 6.21 6.31
N THR A 211 -23.36 5.94 6.11
CA THR A 211 -22.91 4.69 5.48
C THR A 211 -23.38 3.46 6.26
N ILE A 212 -23.24 3.46 7.59
CA ILE A 212 -23.66 2.33 8.42
C ILE A 212 -25.18 2.10 8.30
N ASN A 213 -25.97 3.17 8.23
CA ASN A 213 -27.42 3.07 7.99
C ASN A 213 -27.72 2.50 6.61
N ASN A 214 -26.99 2.90 5.57
CA ASN A 214 -27.12 2.31 4.23
C ASN A 214 -26.79 0.81 4.26
N ILE A 215 -25.73 0.40 4.97
CA ILE A 215 -25.38 -1.01 5.15
C ILE A 215 -26.50 -1.78 5.87
N ASN A 216 -27.09 -1.20 6.92
CA ASN A 216 -28.21 -1.84 7.63
C ASN A 216 -29.45 -2.03 6.74
N ASN A 217 -29.67 -1.13 5.77
CA ASN A 217 -30.79 -1.18 4.83
C ASN A 217 -30.47 -1.93 3.53
N ASN A 218 -29.28 -2.56 3.40
CA ASN A 218 -28.79 -3.19 2.17
C ASN A 218 -28.72 -2.24 0.95
N TYR A 219 -28.47 -0.96 1.18
CA TYR A 219 -28.23 0.01 0.12
C TYR A 219 -26.77 -0.01 -0.32
N SER A 220 -26.54 -0.15 -1.62
CA SER A 220 -25.21 -0.04 -2.20
C SER A 220 -24.70 1.39 -2.08
N THR A 221 -23.47 1.57 -1.63
CA THR A 221 -22.92 2.90 -1.34
C THR A 221 -21.55 3.09 -1.99
N ILE A 222 -21.38 4.22 -2.68
CA ILE A 222 -20.10 4.68 -3.24
C ILE A 222 -19.57 5.80 -2.35
N ILE A 223 -18.37 5.64 -1.81
CA ILE A 223 -17.76 6.56 -0.85
C ILE A 223 -16.54 7.21 -1.48
N SER A 224 -16.58 8.53 -1.60
CA SER A 224 -15.43 9.37 -1.90
C SER A 224 -15.01 10.08 -0.62
N ALA A 225 -13.92 9.63 0.00
CA ALA A 225 -13.39 10.24 1.22
C ALA A 225 -11.86 10.12 1.25
N PRO A 226 -11.09 11.15 1.63
CA PRO A 226 -9.63 11.14 1.61
C PRO A 226 -8.96 9.89 2.22
N THR A 227 -7.70 9.62 1.84
CA THR A 227 -6.90 8.58 2.50
C THR A 227 -6.86 8.83 4.01
N SER A 228 -6.82 7.76 4.79
CA SER A 228 -6.83 7.82 6.27
C SER A 228 -8.12 8.39 6.92
N ALA A 229 -9.20 8.64 6.15
CA ALA A 229 -10.49 9.08 6.69
C ALA A 229 -11.21 8.04 7.57
N GLY A 230 -10.79 6.77 7.54
CA GLY A 230 -11.40 5.69 8.33
C GLY A 230 -12.38 4.80 7.54
N LYS A 231 -12.25 4.79 6.21
CA LYS A 231 -13.07 3.95 5.30
C LYS A 231 -13.05 2.46 5.66
N SER A 232 -11.90 1.92 6.10
CA SER A 232 -11.74 0.49 6.41
C SER A 232 -12.64 -0.01 7.56
N VAL A 233 -13.09 0.89 8.45
CA VAL A 233 -14.04 0.50 9.51
C VAL A 233 -15.40 0.10 8.91
N LEU A 234 -15.81 0.79 7.84
CA LEU A 234 -17.08 0.56 7.15
C LEU A 234 -17.07 -0.76 6.39
N SER A 235 -15.95 -1.10 5.73
CA SER A 235 -15.79 -2.40 5.07
C SER A 235 -15.74 -3.55 6.08
N GLY A 236 -15.10 -3.34 7.24
CA GLY A 236 -15.12 -4.28 8.35
C GLY A 236 -16.55 -4.54 8.86
N TYR A 237 -17.38 -3.50 8.98
CA TYR A 237 -18.77 -3.66 9.39
C TYR A 237 -19.61 -4.40 8.34
N ALA A 238 -19.47 -4.07 7.05
CA ALA A 238 -20.15 -4.79 5.97
C ALA A 238 -19.82 -6.30 5.98
N ALA A 239 -18.58 -6.66 6.31
CA ALA A 239 -18.15 -8.05 6.46
C ALA A 239 -18.87 -8.83 7.58
N THR A 240 -19.46 -8.14 8.57
CA THR A 240 -20.25 -8.78 9.63
C THR A 240 -21.67 -9.18 9.19
N LYS A 241 -22.13 -8.70 8.01
CA LYS A 241 -23.51 -8.91 7.54
C LYS A 241 -23.74 -10.22 6.76
N GLY A 242 -22.69 -10.99 6.50
CA GLY A 242 -22.81 -12.28 5.81
C GLY A 242 -21.59 -12.61 4.98
N ARG A 243 -21.78 -13.40 3.91
CA ARG A 243 -20.68 -13.81 3.03
C ARG A 243 -20.21 -12.64 2.16
N VAL A 244 -18.92 -12.33 2.16
CA VAL A 244 -18.39 -11.12 1.48
C VAL A 244 -17.31 -11.42 0.45
N LEU A 245 -17.38 -10.76 -0.70
CA LEU A 245 -16.29 -10.69 -1.67
C LEU A 245 -15.58 -9.34 -1.53
N TYR A 246 -14.32 -9.35 -1.13
CA TYR A 246 -13.52 -8.13 -0.96
C TYR A 246 -12.45 -8.05 -2.05
N ILE A 247 -12.54 -7.02 -2.88
CA ILE A 247 -11.69 -6.79 -4.04
C ILE A 247 -10.73 -5.64 -3.73
N VAL A 248 -9.43 -5.88 -3.91
CA VAL A 248 -8.36 -4.90 -3.64
C VAL A 248 -7.41 -4.81 -4.83
N PRO A 249 -6.87 -3.64 -5.19
CA PRO A 249 -6.04 -3.48 -6.39
C PRO A 249 -4.66 -4.15 -6.31
N THR A 250 -4.12 -4.40 -5.11
CA THR A 250 -2.74 -4.91 -4.95
C THR A 250 -2.64 -6.11 -4.02
N ASP A 251 -1.62 -6.94 -4.26
CA ASP A 251 -1.32 -8.11 -3.44
C ASP A 251 -1.03 -7.74 -1.97
N ALA A 252 -0.31 -6.61 -1.76
CA ALA A 252 -0.04 -6.05 -0.44
C ALA A 252 -1.32 -5.82 0.38
N LEU A 253 -2.31 -5.21 -0.26
CA LEU A 253 -3.61 -4.96 0.34
C LEU A 253 -4.35 -6.25 0.69
N ALA A 254 -4.26 -7.26 -0.16
CA ALA A 254 -5.00 -8.51 0.03
C ALA A 254 -4.60 -9.20 1.33
N TRP A 255 -3.31 -9.21 1.66
CA TRP A 255 -2.80 -9.74 2.92
C TRP A 255 -3.32 -8.98 4.13
N GLN A 256 -3.25 -7.65 4.08
CA GLN A 256 -3.67 -6.79 5.18
C GLN A 256 -5.18 -6.85 5.41
N VAL A 257 -5.97 -6.83 4.34
CA VAL A 257 -7.43 -6.96 4.41
C VAL A 257 -7.83 -8.35 4.89
N SER A 258 -7.19 -9.41 4.41
CA SER A 258 -7.46 -10.78 4.89
C SER A 258 -7.20 -10.91 6.39
N ALA A 259 -6.09 -10.35 6.89
CA ALA A 259 -5.81 -10.29 8.32
C ALA A 259 -6.86 -9.48 9.10
N TYR A 260 -7.19 -8.29 8.61
CA TYR A 260 -8.15 -7.39 9.24
C TYR A 260 -9.56 -7.98 9.30
N ILE A 261 -10.07 -8.47 8.17
CA ILE A 261 -11.40 -9.10 8.09
C ILE A 261 -11.40 -10.39 8.89
N GLY A 262 -10.38 -11.24 8.75
CA GLY A 262 -10.28 -12.49 9.50
C GLY A 262 -10.31 -12.31 11.02
N ASN A 263 -9.69 -11.24 11.53
CA ASN A 263 -9.80 -10.86 12.94
C ASN A 263 -11.23 -10.44 13.34
N ILE A 264 -11.97 -9.77 12.45
CA ILE A 264 -13.35 -9.32 12.72
C ILE A 264 -14.32 -10.49 12.75
N ILE A 265 -14.28 -11.36 11.74
CA ILE A 265 -15.20 -12.50 11.62
C ILE A 265 -14.70 -13.76 12.32
N ASN A 266 -13.53 -13.67 12.97
CA ASN A 266 -12.88 -14.76 13.69
C ASN A 266 -12.77 -16.04 12.85
N SER A 267 -12.33 -15.88 11.60
CA SER A 267 -12.14 -16.95 10.63
C SER A 267 -10.88 -16.68 9.82
N ASP A 268 -10.21 -17.73 9.36
CA ASP A 268 -9.13 -17.59 8.40
C ASP A 268 -9.72 -17.31 7.01
N ILE A 269 -9.23 -16.25 6.35
CA ILE A 269 -9.82 -15.75 5.11
C ILE A 269 -8.89 -16.03 3.94
N PRO A 270 -9.33 -16.78 2.91
CA PRO A 270 -8.50 -17.09 1.77
C PRO A 270 -8.10 -15.81 1.00
N ILE A 271 -6.86 -15.82 0.55
CA ILE A 271 -6.27 -14.80 -0.32
C ILE A 271 -6.12 -15.40 -1.73
N ILE A 272 -6.58 -14.68 -2.75
CA ILE A 272 -6.38 -15.01 -4.16
C ILE A 272 -5.79 -13.83 -4.93
N THR A 273 -4.48 -13.87 -5.16
CA THR A 273 -3.74 -12.86 -5.92
C THR A 273 -2.80 -13.51 -6.94
N LEU A 274 -2.16 -12.69 -7.77
CA LEU A 274 -1.25 -13.17 -8.80
C LEU A 274 -0.02 -13.85 -8.19
N THR A 275 0.51 -13.28 -7.11
CA THR A 275 1.71 -13.81 -6.43
C THR A 275 1.40 -14.86 -5.38
N TYR A 276 0.19 -14.87 -4.81
CA TYR A 276 -0.15 -15.76 -3.70
C TYR A 276 -1.59 -16.28 -3.76
N GLN A 277 -1.74 -17.57 -3.45
CA GLN A 277 -3.03 -18.21 -3.23
C GLN A 277 -2.93 -19.04 -1.95
N SER A 278 -3.93 -18.95 -1.07
CA SER A 278 -3.93 -19.74 0.18
C SER A 278 -3.89 -21.24 -0.07
N ILE A 279 -4.44 -21.70 -1.20
CA ILE A 279 -4.29 -23.07 -1.69
C ILE A 279 -3.82 -23.01 -3.14
N PRO A 280 -2.71 -23.67 -3.51
CA PRO A 280 -2.18 -23.64 -4.87
C PRO A 280 -2.97 -24.53 -5.86
N ARG A 281 -3.63 -25.57 -5.35
CA ARG A 281 -4.42 -26.49 -6.18
C ARG A 281 -5.79 -25.90 -6.48
N ARG A 282 -6.10 -25.73 -7.77
CA ARG A 282 -7.36 -25.15 -8.26
C ARG A 282 -8.60 -25.74 -7.58
N ASP A 283 -8.80 -27.05 -7.64
CA ASP A 283 -10.05 -27.68 -7.18
C ASP A 283 -10.22 -27.62 -5.65
N GLU A 284 -9.10 -27.71 -4.92
CA GLU A 284 -9.07 -27.52 -3.48
C GLU A 284 -9.31 -26.05 -3.11
N LEU A 285 -8.75 -25.10 -3.86
CA LEU A 285 -8.98 -23.67 -3.69
C LEU A 285 -10.45 -23.32 -3.96
N ILE A 286 -11.05 -23.79 -5.06
CA ILE A 286 -12.48 -23.62 -5.35
C ILE A 286 -13.33 -24.13 -4.17
N SER A 287 -12.97 -25.30 -3.63
CA SER A 287 -13.66 -25.88 -2.48
C SER A 287 -13.55 -24.97 -1.24
N LEU A 288 -12.35 -24.45 -0.94
CA LEU A 288 -12.12 -23.50 0.14
C LEU A 288 -12.91 -22.19 -0.07
N LEU A 289 -12.84 -21.60 -1.26
CA LEU A 289 -13.56 -20.37 -1.60
C LEU A 289 -15.06 -20.54 -1.40
N ASN A 290 -15.63 -21.69 -1.76
CA ASN A 290 -17.06 -22.00 -1.63
C ASN A 290 -17.55 -22.12 -0.18
N ILE A 291 -16.70 -22.55 0.75
CA ILE A 291 -17.05 -22.67 2.18
C ILE A 291 -16.69 -21.43 3.00
N SER A 292 -15.83 -20.56 2.46
CA SER A 292 -15.28 -19.42 3.21
C SER A 292 -16.31 -18.31 3.40
N PRO A 293 -16.37 -17.69 4.61
CA PRO A 293 -17.28 -16.58 4.91
C PRO A 293 -16.87 -15.28 4.21
N ALA A 294 -15.60 -15.12 3.85
CA ALA A 294 -15.17 -14.04 2.98
C ALA A 294 -14.11 -14.53 2.01
N ILE A 295 -13.93 -13.79 0.91
CA ILE A 295 -12.86 -14.00 -0.07
C ILE A 295 -12.17 -12.66 -0.28
N VAL A 296 -10.84 -12.63 -0.23
CA VAL A 296 -10.05 -11.43 -0.50
C VAL A 296 -9.13 -11.68 -1.69
N GLY A 297 -9.05 -10.76 -2.64
CA GLY A 297 -8.19 -10.94 -3.80
C GLY A 297 -8.07 -9.75 -4.72
N THR A 298 -7.19 -9.89 -5.71
CA THR A 298 -7.04 -8.89 -6.78
C THR A 298 -8.09 -9.07 -7.87
N PRO A 299 -8.46 -8.00 -8.62
CA PRO A 299 -9.62 -8.02 -9.51
C PRO A 299 -9.52 -9.09 -10.59
N GLU A 300 -8.37 -9.20 -11.28
CA GLU A 300 -8.22 -10.18 -12.37
C GLU A 300 -8.30 -11.61 -11.86
N LEU A 301 -7.67 -11.93 -10.72
CA LEU A 301 -7.72 -13.29 -10.16
C LEU A 301 -9.10 -13.63 -9.60
N ILE A 302 -9.79 -12.68 -8.97
CA ILE A 302 -11.20 -12.89 -8.57
C ILE A 302 -12.03 -13.20 -9.81
N LEU A 303 -11.88 -12.42 -10.89
CA LEU A 303 -12.60 -12.64 -12.14
C LEU A 303 -12.28 -14.00 -12.76
N ASP A 304 -11.03 -14.48 -12.67
CA ASP A 304 -10.63 -15.82 -13.14
C ASP A 304 -11.38 -16.95 -12.42
N TYR A 305 -11.66 -16.80 -11.11
CA TYR A 305 -12.32 -17.81 -10.29
C TYR A 305 -13.84 -17.65 -10.17
N LEU A 306 -14.40 -16.45 -10.38
CA LEU A 306 -15.83 -16.17 -10.26
C LEU A 306 -16.72 -17.19 -10.97
N PRO A 307 -16.41 -17.65 -12.19
CA PRO A 307 -17.26 -18.62 -12.86
C PRO A 307 -17.25 -20.02 -12.23
N PHE A 308 -16.27 -20.36 -11.38
CA PHE A 308 -16.11 -21.70 -10.82
C PHE A 308 -16.56 -21.81 -9.35
N ILE A 309 -16.97 -20.69 -8.74
CA ILE A 309 -17.37 -20.62 -7.33
C ILE A 309 -18.85 -20.27 -7.18
N LYS A 310 -19.41 -20.56 -6.00
CA LYS A 310 -20.76 -20.15 -5.61
C LYS A 310 -20.79 -18.64 -5.44
N LEU A 311 -21.74 -17.99 -6.10
CA LEU A 311 -21.91 -16.53 -6.13
C LEU A 311 -22.97 -16.01 -5.13
N ASN A 312 -23.26 -16.75 -4.05
CA ASN A 312 -24.18 -16.35 -2.98
C ASN A 312 -23.50 -15.39 -1.99
N PHE A 313 -23.03 -14.24 -2.47
CA PHE A 313 -22.48 -13.17 -1.64
C PHE A 313 -23.62 -12.30 -1.09
N ASN A 314 -23.48 -11.86 0.16
CA ASN A 314 -24.35 -10.86 0.77
C ASN A 314 -23.87 -9.44 0.47
N TRP A 315 -22.55 -9.26 0.35
CA TRP A 315 -21.92 -7.96 0.07
C TRP A 315 -20.70 -8.12 -0.84
N VAL A 316 -20.49 -7.14 -1.71
CA VAL A 316 -19.24 -6.95 -2.47
C VAL A 316 -18.57 -5.67 -2.01
N ILE A 317 -17.28 -5.73 -1.70
CA ILE A 317 -16.51 -4.56 -1.28
C ILE A 317 -15.48 -4.28 -2.37
N PHE A 318 -15.58 -3.11 -2.98
CA PHE A 318 -14.59 -2.63 -3.94
C PHE A 318 -13.71 -1.59 -3.25
N ASP A 319 -12.46 -1.95 -2.96
CA ASP A 319 -11.48 -1.00 -2.44
C ASP A 319 -10.76 -0.30 -3.58
N GLU A 320 -10.52 1.00 -3.40
CA GLU A 320 -9.93 1.88 -4.43
C GLU A 320 -10.65 1.79 -5.80
N ILE A 321 -11.99 1.92 -5.80
CA ILE A 321 -12.84 1.79 -7.01
C ILE A 321 -12.44 2.74 -8.16
N HIS A 322 -11.73 3.83 -7.84
CA HIS A 322 -11.18 4.75 -8.86
C HIS A 322 -10.10 4.11 -9.74
N MET A 323 -9.64 2.88 -9.42
CA MET A 323 -8.75 2.07 -10.26
C MET A 323 -9.45 1.44 -11.47
N ILE A 324 -10.77 1.54 -11.61
CA ILE A 324 -11.45 1.13 -12.85
C ILE A 324 -10.79 1.85 -14.05
N GLY A 325 -10.59 1.10 -15.14
CA GLY A 325 -9.90 1.57 -16.34
C GLY A 325 -8.37 1.44 -16.29
N LYS A 326 -7.76 1.29 -15.11
CA LYS A 326 -6.31 1.05 -14.95
C LYS A 326 -6.01 -0.45 -14.94
N LYS A 327 -4.75 -0.85 -15.18
CA LYS A 327 -4.34 -2.27 -15.31
C LYS A 327 -4.74 -3.08 -14.07
N GLU A 328 -4.50 -2.53 -12.89
CA GLU A 328 -4.69 -3.14 -11.58
C GLU A 328 -6.18 -3.28 -11.20
N GLY A 329 -7.04 -2.34 -11.65
CA GLY A 329 -8.46 -2.30 -11.33
C GLY A 329 -9.40 -2.68 -12.48
N SER A 330 -8.88 -2.96 -13.68
CA SER A 330 -9.69 -3.13 -14.90
C SER A 330 -10.81 -4.19 -14.76
N ALA A 331 -10.56 -5.27 -14.03
CA ALA A 331 -11.58 -6.30 -13.81
C ALA A 331 -12.68 -5.94 -12.81
N MET A 332 -12.55 -4.87 -12.02
CA MET A 332 -13.61 -4.42 -11.09
C MET A 332 -14.91 -4.08 -11.82
N GLU A 333 -14.82 -3.47 -13.01
CA GLU A 333 -15.98 -3.16 -13.86
C GLU A 333 -16.74 -4.44 -14.23
N MET A 334 -16.02 -5.47 -14.68
CA MET A 334 -16.60 -6.76 -15.06
C MET A 334 -17.21 -7.48 -13.84
N ILE A 335 -16.54 -7.44 -12.69
CA ILE A 335 -17.05 -8.04 -11.45
C ILE A 335 -18.35 -7.35 -11.02
N ALA A 336 -18.42 -6.02 -11.07
CA ALA A 336 -19.63 -5.25 -10.77
C ALA A 336 -20.80 -5.63 -11.68
N LYS A 337 -20.53 -5.88 -12.96
CA LYS A 337 -21.54 -6.31 -13.95
C LYS A 337 -22.03 -7.73 -13.69
N ILE A 338 -21.14 -8.66 -13.32
CA ILE A 338 -21.50 -10.04 -12.96
C ILE A 338 -22.36 -10.03 -11.69
N LEU A 339 -21.95 -9.27 -10.67
CA LEU A 339 -22.59 -9.24 -9.35
C LEU A 339 -23.60 -8.09 -9.18
N TYR A 340 -24.23 -7.65 -10.26
CA TYR A 340 -25.14 -6.49 -10.30
C TYR A 340 -26.37 -6.57 -9.35
N ASN A 341 -26.70 -7.77 -8.87
CA ASN A 341 -27.80 -8.02 -7.92
C ASN A 341 -27.35 -8.06 -6.46
N VAL A 342 -26.04 -8.00 -6.17
CA VAL A 342 -25.50 -8.05 -4.81
C VAL A 342 -25.26 -6.63 -4.31
N PRO A 343 -25.70 -6.26 -3.09
CA PRO A 343 -25.34 -4.99 -2.47
C PRO A 343 -23.81 -4.80 -2.42
N PHE A 344 -23.35 -3.57 -2.65
CA PHE A 344 -21.92 -3.29 -2.68
C PHE A 344 -21.52 -2.06 -1.86
N LEU A 345 -20.28 -2.07 -1.39
CA LEU A 345 -19.62 -0.93 -0.78
C LEU A 345 -18.39 -0.59 -1.61
N ALA A 346 -18.41 0.53 -2.33
CA ALA A 346 -17.29 1.00 -3.14
C ALA A 346 -16.56 2.13 -2.40
N LEU A 347 -15.26 1.95 -2.16
CA LEU A 347 -14.42 2.87 -1.39
C LEU A 347 -13.40 3.54 -2.31
N SER A 348 -13.23 4.85 -2.17
CA SER A 348 -12.20 5.62 -2.87
C SER A 348 -11.66 6.77 -2.03
N ALA A 349 -10.43 7.20 -2.30
CA ALA A 349 -9.86 8.44 -1.78
C ALA A 349 -10.59 9.69 -2.33
N THR A 350 -10.64 9.83 -3.65
CA THR A 350 -11.30 10.94 -4.35
C THR A 350 -11.76 10.46 -5.73
N ILE A 351 -12.89 10.99 -6.23
CA ILE A 351 -13.46 10.65 -7.54
C ILE A 351 -13.93 11.95 -8.20
N GLY A 352 -13.41 12.27 -9.40
CA GLY A 352 -13.80 13.49 -10.13
C GLY A 352 -15.24 13.48 -10.66
N ASN A 353 -15.76 12.31 -11.00
CA ASN A 353 -17.08 12.09 -11.59
C ASN A 353 -17.96 11.15 -10.75
N LEU A 354 -18.09 11.44 -9.44
CA LEU A 354 -18.80 10.57 -8.49
C LEU A 354 -20.25 10.30 -8.91
N ASP A 355 -20.97 11.33 -9.37
CA ASP A 355 -22.36 11.20 -9.81
C ASP A 355 -22.47 10.33 -11.08
N GLU A 356 -21.58 10.51 -12.06
CA GLU A 356 -21.57 9.67 -13.27
C GLU A 356 -21.31 8.20 -12.95
N LEU A 357 -20.36 7.92 -12.05
CA LEU A 357 -20.09 6.56 -11.58
C LEU A 357 -21.31 5.96 -10.86
N THR A 358 -22.00 6.79 -10.07
CA THR A 358 -23.22 6.40 -9.36
C THR A 358 -24.33 6.04 -10.35
N ASP A 359 -24.53 6.86 -11.37
CA ASP A 359 -25.54 6.62 -12.40
C ASP A 359 -25.21 5.40 -13.27
N TRP A 360 -23.93 5.14 -13.53
CA TRP A 360 -23.50 3.90 -14.15
C TRP A 360 -23.87 2.68 -13.30
N PHE A 361 -23.57 2.67 -11.99
CA PHE A 361 -23.99 1.57 -11.11
C PHE A 361 -25.51 1.39 -11.06
N LYS A 362 -26.28 2.48 -11.05
CA LYS A 362 -27.75 2.41 -11.17
C LYS A 362 -28.19 1.75 -12.48
N SER A 363 -27.50 2.02 -13.58
CA SER A 363 -27.81 1.45 -14.91
C SER A 363 -27.61 -0.07 -14.99
N LEU A 364 -26.75 -0.65 -14.13
CA LEU A 364 -26.53 -2.10 -14.08
C LEU A 364 -27.77 -2.86 -13.59
N ASN A 365 -28.57 -2.22 -12.72
CA ASN A 365 -29.80 -2.77 -12.16
C ASN A 365 -30.91 -1.72 -12.03
N PRO A 366 -31.63 -1.40 -13.13
CA PRO A 366 -32.64 -0.35 -13.13
C PRO A 366 -33.75 -0.54 -12.09
N ILE A 367 -34.09 -1.79 -11.74
CA ILE A 367 -35.13 -2.12 -10.76
C ILE A 367 -34.74 -1.64 -9.36
N ASN A 368 -33.47 -1.82 -8.98
CA ASN A 368 -32.93 -1.47 -7.66
C ASN A 368 -32.12 -0.17 -7.67
N ALA A 369 -32.23 0.65 -8.72
CA ALA A 369 -31.45 1.88 -8.86
C ALA A 369 -31.59 2.84 -7.66
N HIS A 370 -32.78 2.90 -7.04
CA HIS A 370 -33.05 3.73 -5.85
C HIS A 370 -32.24 3.33 -4.60
N MET A 371 -31.71 2.10 -4.58
CA MET A 371 -30.87 1.54 -3.51
C MET A 371 -29.38 1.87 -3.67
N VAL A 372 -28.97 2.57 -4.74
CA VAL A 372 -27.58 3.01 -4.94
C VAL A 372 -27.43 4.46 -4.47
N LYS A 373 -26.55 4.68 -3.49
CA LYS A 373 -26.25 5.99 -2.87
C LYS A 373 -24.79 6.36 -3.06
N ASN A 374 -24.49 7.66 -3.03
CA ASN A 374 -23.13 8.17 -2.97
C ASN A 374 -22.95 9.05 -1.73
N ILE A 375 -21.73 9.06 -1.19
CA ILE A 375 -21.34 9.86 -0.03
C ILE A 375 -20.00 10.51 -0.36
N ASN A 376 -19.93 11.84 -0.24
CA ASN A 376 -18.72 12.61 -0.48
C ASN A 376 -18.27 13.29 0.83
N CYS A 377 -17.06 12.99 1.28
CA CYS A 377 -16.45 13.62 2.45
C CYS A 377 -15.20 14.38 1.99
N THR A 378 -15.21 15.71 2.10
CA THR A 378 -14.08 16.57 1.72
C THR A 378 -13.16 16.90 2.89
N LYS A 379 -13.54 16.52 4.12
CA LYS A 379 -12.78 16.82 5.34
C LYS A 379 -11.49 15.99 5.41
N ARG A 380 -10.34 16.68 5.49
CA ARG A 380 -9.03 16.05 5.80
C ARG A 380 -8.75 16.09 7.31
N PHE A 381 -8.07 15.06 7.80
CA PHE A 381 -7.76 14.90 9.23
C PHE A 381 -6.36 15.39 9.63
N PHE A 382 -5.51 15.70 8.66
CA PHE A 382 -4.18 16.24 8.86
C PHE A 382 -3.77 17.06 7.62
N ASN A 383 -2.84 17.99 7.83
CA ASN A 383 -2.31 18.82 6.76
C ASN A 383 -1.22 18.07 5.99
N LEU A 384 -1.14 18.34 4.69
CA LEU A 384 -0.04 17.88 3.84
C LEU A 384 0.79 19.09 3.44
N GLN A 385 2.06 19.10 3.82
CA GLN A 385 2.99 20.16 3.46
C GLN A 385 3.90 19.69 2.33
N ASN A 386 3.91 20.46 1.25
CA ASN A 386 4.82 20.26 0.13
C ASN A 386 6.17 20.95 0.40
N TYR A 387 7.23 20.26 0.03
CA TYR A 387 8.60 20.74 0.08
C TYR A 387 9.34 20.33 -1.19
N TYR A 388 10.37 21.07 -1.55
CA TYR A 388 11.38 20.62 -2.51
C TYR A 388 12.74 20.52 -1.82
N TYR A 389 13.59 19.65 -2.34
CA TYR A 389 14.96 19.53 -1.91
C TYR A 389 15.87 20.34 -2.84
N ASP A 390 16.69 21.23 -2.27
CA ASP A 390 17.72 21.98 -2.98
C ASP A 390 18.89 22.27 -2.06
N ASN A 391 20.14 22.16 -2.56
CA ASN A 391 21.36 22.54 -1.83
C ASN A 391 21.44 22.00 -0.38
N ASN A 392 21.09 20.72 -0.19
CA ASN A 392 21.05 20.03 1.12
C ASN A 392 20.02 20.57 2.13
N GLN A 393 19.04 21.34 1.66
CA GLN A 393 17.94 21.87 2.45
C GLN A 393 16.60 21.41 1.89
N ILE A 394 15.62 21.28 2.77
CA ILE A 394 14.23 21.02 2.40
C ILE A 394 13.48 22.34 2.57
N ILE A 395 13.03 22.90 1.46
CA ILE A 395 12.40 24.22 1.42
C ILE A 395 10.90 24.06 1.21
N MET A 396 10.12 24.81 1.99
CA MET A 396 8.67 24.74 2.00
C MET A 396 8.07 25.37 0.75
N ILE A 397 7.11 24.69 0.13
CA ILE A 397 6.35 25.21 -1.01
C ILE A 397 5.05 25.81 -0.51
N HIS A 398 4.90 27.12 -0.66
CA HIS A 398 3.65 27.80 -0.40
C HIS A 398 2.61 27.47 -1.51
N PRO A 399 1.35 27.14 -1.20
CA PRO A 399 0.37 26.72 -2.22
C PRO A 399 0.13 27.72 -3.36
N LEU A 400 0.25 29.03 -3.08
CA LEU A 400 0.08 30.06 -4.11
C LEU A 400 1.23 30.14 -5.12
N SER A 401 2.43 29.66 -4.79
CA SER A 401 3.54 29.67 -5.76
C SER A 401 3.28 28.72 -6.94
N LEU A 402 2.37 27.77 -6.75
CA LEU A 402 1.96 26.83 -7.78
C LEU A 402 0.95 27.46 -8.75
N VAL A 403 0.35 28.62 -8.44
CA VAL A 403 -0.70 29.25 -9.27
C VAL A 403 -0.09 30.34 -10.17
N THR A 404 -0.71 30.59 -11.33
CA THR A 404 -0.32 31.70 -12.24
C THR A 404 -1.33 32.83 -12.21
N ILE A 405 -0.88 34.03 -12.53
CA ILE A 405 -1.73 35.23 -12.61
C ILE A 405 -2.89 35.03 -13.60
N ASP A 406 -2.63 34.40 -14.75
CA ASP A 406 -3.66 34.07 -15.75
C ASP A 406 -4.83 33.26 -15.18
N GLU A 407 -4.58 32.45 -14.14
CA GLU A 407 -5.60 31.62 -13.51
C GLU A 407 -6.58 32.42 -12.63
N PHE A 408 -6.15 33.57 -12.13
CA PHE A 408 -7.02 34.53 -11.47
C PHE A 408 -7.85 35.31 -12.49
N ILE A 409 -7.24 35.69 -13.63
CA ILE A 409 -7.91 36.40 -14.72
C ILE A 409 -9.04 35.54 -15.33
N ASN A 410 -8.74 34.29 -15.66
CA ASN A 410 -9.71 33.38 -16.28
C ASN A 410 -10.60 32.63 -15.26
N LYS A 411 -10.41 32.90 -13.95
CA LYS A 411 -11.13 32.28 -12.82
C LYS A 411 -10.98 30.75 -12.70
N SER A 412 -10.03 30.15 -13.44
CA SER A 412 -9.80 28.70 -13.42
C SER A 412 -9.27 28.19 -12.09
N ILE A 413 -8.63 29.06 -11.29
CA ILE A 413 -8.15 28.74 -9.93
C ILE A 413 -9.26 28.18 -9.03
N LEU A 414 -10.51 28.61 -9.21
CA LEU A 414 -11.64 28.16 -8.39
C LEU A 414 -12.01 26.68 -8.62
N THR A 415 -11.57 26.10 -9.74
CA THR A 415 -11.79 24.69 -10.08
C THR A 415 -10.66 23.77 -9.62
N LYS A 416 -9.56 24.36 -9.12
CA LYS A 416 -8.33 23.65 -8.75
C LYS A 416 -8.32 23.28 -7.27
N THR A 417 -7.75 22.12 -6.96
CA THR A 417 -7.63 21.65 -5.57
C THR A 417 -6.34 22.16 -4.94
N ILE A 418 -6.42 23.28 -4.23
CA ILE A 418 -5.30 23.85 -3.46
C ILE A 418 -5.47 23.45 -1.99
N ASN A 419 -4.40 22.94 -1.37
CA ASN A 419 -4.42 22.49 0.02
C ASN A 419 -3.45 23.32 0.86
N PRO A 420 -3.91 24.38 1.55
CA PRO A 420 -3.07 25.18 2.42
C PRO A 420 -2.90 24.56 3.80
N THR A 421 -1.77 24.85 4.44
CA THR A 421 -1.64 24.73 5.89
C THR A 421 -2.17 26.00 6.58
N PRO A 422 -2.42 25.97 7.91
CA PRO A 422 -2.74 27.18 8.64
C PRO A 422 -1.67 28.26 8.48
N LEU A 423 -0.39 27.87 8.50
CA LEU A 423 0.71 28.81 8.33
C LEU A 423 0.67 29.50 6.96
N ASP A 424 0.39 28.76 5.89
CA ASP A 424 0.21 29.31 4.54
C ASP A 424 -0.97 30.30 4.49
N THR A 425 -2.09 29.92 5.10
CA THR A 425 -3.29 30.75 5.15
C THR A 425 -3.02 32.08 5.84
N TRP A 426 -2.27 32.04 6.95
CA TRP A 426 -1.92 33.23 7.70
C TRP A 426 -0.93 34.12 6.93
N SER A 427 0.11 33.50 6.34
CA SER A 427 1.05 34.21 5.46
C SER A 427 0.31 34.99 4.38
N LEU A 428 -0.67 34.38 3.70
CA LEU A 428 -1.47 35.06 2.69
C LEU A 428 -2.21 36.28 3.25
N VAL A 429 -2.89 36.13 4.38
CA VAL A 429 -3.67 37.23 4.96
C VAL A 429 -2.77 38.38 5.40
N THR A 430 -1.64 38.07 6.03
CA THR A 430 -0.67 39.09 6.42
C THR A 430 -0.18 39.87 5.21
N GLU A 431 0.10 39.20 4.08
CA GLU A 431 0.46 39.89 2.84
C GLU A 431 -0.68 40.74 2.27
N LEU A 432 -1.93 40.23 2.25
CA LEU A 432 -3.08 41.00 1.79
C LEU A 432 -3.26 42.30 2.62
N ILE A 433 -3.12 42.21 3.95
CA ILE A 433 -3.20 43.36 4.86
C ILE A 433 -2.01 44.31 4.65
N ASN A 434 -0.79 43.79 4.51
CA ASN A 434 0.42 44.61 4.28
C ASN A 434 0.33 45.42 2.97
N HIS A 435 -0.36 44.89 1.96
CA HIS A 435 -0.63 45.59 0.71
C HIS A 435 -1.86 46.53 0.77
N ASN A 436 -2.41 46.79 1.97
CA ASN A 436 -3.57 47.65 2.22
C ASN A 436 -4.84 47.22 1.45
N ILE A 437 -5.02 45.91 1.21
CA ILE A 437 -6.25 45.37 0.62
C ILE A 437 -7.32 45.30 1.72
N ASP A 438 -8.49 45.89 1.46
CA ASP A 438 -9.62 45.86 2.38
C ASP A 438 -10.34 44.52 2.28
N LEU A 439 -10.26 43.71 3.34
CA LEU A 439 -10.82 42.36 3.39
C LEU A 439 -12.29 42.33 3.83
N ASP A 440 -12.91 43.47 4.15
CA ASP A 440 -14.29 43.54 4.67
C ASP A 440 -14.52 42.51 5.82
N ASN A 441 -15.51 41.64 5.65
CA ASN A 441 -15.87 40.57 6.60
C ASN A 441 -14.85 39.43 6.68
N LEU A 442 -13.85 39.40 5.79
CA LEU A 442 -12.75 38.43 5.80
C LEU A 442 -11.54 38.92 6.61
N ASN A 443 -11.61 40.08 7.28
CA ASN A 443 -10.56 40.43 8.25
C ASN A 443 -10.53 39.37 9.37
N PRO A 444 -9.35 38.84 9.78
CA PRO A 444 -9.23 37.81 10.81
C PRO A 444 -10.02 38.12 12.09
N ASN A 445 -9.98 39.37 12.55
CA ASN A 445 -10.63 39.80 13.78
C ASN A 445 -12.17 39.87 13.69
N ILE A 446 -12.71 39.84 12.47
CA ILE A 446 -14.16 39.82 12.19
C ILE A 446 -14.62 38.39 11.88
N PHE A 447 -13.85 37.68 11.05
CA PHE A 447 -14.18 36.32 10.63
C PHE A 447 -14.05 35.30 11.77
N PHE A 448 -13.04 35.47 12.62
CA PHE A 448 -12.83 34.63 13.80
C PHE A 448 -13.23 35.38 15.06
N ASN A 449 -13.86 34.66 15.99
CA ASN A 449 -14.10 35.20 17.32
C ASN A 449 -12.78 35.18 18.10
N LYS A 450 -12.38 36.30 18.74
CA LYS A 450 -11.09 36.43 19.46
C LYS A 450 -10.77 35.26 20.40
N ASN A 451 -11.77 34.66 21.02
CA ASN A 451 -11.60 33.60 22.00
C ASN A 451 -12.00 32.20 21.51
N GLU A 452 -12.31 31.99 20.23
CA GLU A 452 -12.67 30.64 19.75
C GLU A 452 -11.44 29.77 19.50
N VAL A 453 -11.63 28.46 19.64
CA VAL A 453 -10.65 27.46 19.20
C VAL A 453 -10.90 27.21 17.71
N ILE A 454 -9.92 27.53 16.88
CA ILE A 454 -10.06 27.46 15.42
C ILE A 454 -9.79 26.03 14.95
N GLU A 455 -10.74 25.44 14.21
CA GLU A 455 -10.57 24.13 13.59
C GLU A 455 -9.90 24.22 12.22
N LEU A 456 -9.17 23.16 11.82
CA LEU A 456 -8.53 23.03 10.50
C LEU A 456 -9.54 23.19 9.34
N THR A 457 -10.76 22.70 9.52
CA THR A 457 -11.86 22.87 8.56
C THR A 457 -12.20 24.34 8.36
N LYS A 458 -12.25 25.13 9.45
CA LYS A 458 -12.55 26.57 9.40
C LYS A 458 -11.40 27.33 8.74
N THR A 459 -10.15 26.95 9.01
CA THR A 459 -8.96 27.46 8.32
C THR A 459 -9.03 27.25 6.81
N TYR A 460 -9.39 26.03 6.37
CA TYR A 460 -9.54 25.72 4.95
C TYR A 460 -10.66 26.54 4.28
N THR A 461 -11.83 26.66 4.94
CA THR A 461 -12.92 27.48 4.41
C THR A 461 -12.53 28.95 4.29
N TYR A 462 -11.79 29.46 5.28
CA TYR A 462 -11.30 30.83 5.29
C TYR A 462 -10.32 31.09 4.14
N PHE A 463 -9.35 30.20 3.92
CA PHE A 463 -8.46 30.29 2.76
C PHE A 463 -9.23 30.33 1.43
N ASN A 464 -10.20 29.44 1.22
CA ASN A 464 -11.00 29.44 0.00
C ASN A 464 -11.80 30.74 -0.17
N SER A 465 -12.33 31.31 0.91
CA SER A 465 -12.99 32.62 0.89
C SER A 465 -12.03 33.75 0.49
N LEU A 466 -10.77 33.72 0.95
CA LEU A 466 -9.75 34.67 0.54
C LEU A 466 -9.41 34.54 -0.95
N ILE A 467 -9.23 33.31 -1.45
CA ILE A 467 -9.02 33.07 -2.89
C ILE A 467 -10.19 33.60 -3.71
N GLN A 468 -11.42 33.30 -3.29
CA GLN A 468 -12.62 33.79 -3.97
C GLN A 468 -12.71 35.32 -3.95
N PHE A 469 -12.34 35.95 -2.84
CA PHE A 469 -12.24 37.41 -2.73
C PHE A 469 -11.19 37.99 -3.69
N MET A 470 -10.00 37.39 -3.76
CA MET A 470 -8.94 37.81 -4.69
C MET A 470 -9.39 37.71 -6.14
N VAL A 471 -10.07 36.63 -6.53
CA VAL A 471 -10.62 36.46 -7.89
C VAL A 471 -11.69 37.50 -8.20
N ASN A 472 -12.62 37.74 -7.26
CA ASN A 472 -13.71 38.71 -7.48
C ASN A 472 -13.22 40.15 -7.54
N ASN A 473 -12.12 40.48 -6.86
CA ASN A 473 -11.55 41.83 -6.80
C ASN A 473 -10.24 41.97 -7.59
N PHE A 474 -9.92 41.02 -8.47
CA PHE A 474 -8.68 41.05 -9.24
C PHE A 474 -8.57 42.32 -10.10
N ASP A 475 -9.67 42.77 -10.71
CA ASP A 475 -9.70 44.00 -11.51
C ASP A 475 -9.40 45.26 -10.68
N LYS A 476 -9.76 45.24 -9.39
CA LYS A 476 -9.56 46.36 -8.46
C LYS A 476 -8.15 46.39 -7.88
N TYR A 477 -7.58 45.24 -7.56
CA TYR A 477 -6.28 45.08 -6.86
C TYR A 477 -5.25 44.31 -7.69
N ASN A 478 -5.25 44.50 -9.03
CA ASN A 478 -4.44 43.69 -9.94
C ASN A 478 -2.94 43.76 -9.61
N LYS A 479 -2.41 44.96 -9.33
CA LYS A 479 -0.98 45.14 -9.02
C LYS A 479 -0.61 44.46 -7.71
N GLU A 480 -1.39 44.71 -6.67
CA GLU A 480 -1.17 44.18 -5.33
C GLU A 480 -1.26 42.65 -5.31
N ILE A 481 -2.29 42.08 -5.95
CA ILE A 481 -2.45 40.64 -6.05
C ILE A 481 -1.32 40.01 -6.88
N SER A 482 -0.92 40.65 -7.99
CA SER A 482 0.20 40.19 -8.80
C SER A 482 1.52 40.22 -8.02
N ASP A 483 1.78 41.26 -7.24
CA ASP A 483 2.97 41.39 -6.40
C ASP A 483 3.01 40.30 -5.31
N ILE A 484 1.87 40.01 -4.67
CA ILE A 484 1.74 38.93 -3.68
C ILE A 484 2.02 37.57 -4.32
N ILE A 485 1.43 37.28 -5.48
CA ILE A 485 1.69 36.02 -6.20
C ILE A 485 3.16 35.92 -6.58
N ASN A 486 3.71 37.01 -7.13
CA ASN A 486 5.10 37.10 -7.58
C ASN A 486 6.10 36.87 -6.43
N LYS A 487 5.78 37.34 -5.23
CA LYS A 487 6.57 37.12 -4.01
C LYS A 487 6.66 35.63 -3.65
N TYR A 488 5.56 34.89 -3.81
CA TYR A 488 5.54 33.45 -3.55
C TYR A 488 6.18 32.64 -4.69
N THR A 489 6.07 33.09 -5.93
CA THR A 489 6.77 32.48 -7.07
C THR A 489 8.24 32.86 -7.06
N SER A 490 9.10 32.04 -6.47
CA SER A 490 10.53 32.17 -6.68
C SER A 490 11.22 30.81 -6.88
N ILE A 491 11.98 30.79 -8.00
CA ILE A 491 13.27 30.14 -8.29
C ILE A 491 13.23 29.33 -9.60
N ASN A 492 14.13 29.71 -10.54
CA ASN A 492 14.55 28.84 -11.63
C ASN A 492 15.38 27.71 -11.01
N PHE A 493 14.80 26.51 -10.92
CA PHE A 493 15.51 25.34 -10.44
C PHE A 493 16.22 24.66 -11.61
N GLU A 494 17.49 24.30 -11.42
CA GLU A 494 18.18 23.41 -12.34
C GLU A 494 17.85 21.96 -11.95
N ASN A 495 17.48 21.14 -12.93
CA ASN A 495 17.32 19.71 -12.74
C ASN A 495 18.71 19.07 -12.65
N TYR A 496 19.20 18.77 -11.45
CA TYR A 496 20.45 18.04 -11.25
C TYR A 496 20.24 16.71 -10.55
N ASP A 497 21.03 15.71 -10.94
CA ASP A 497 21.08 14.43 -10.25
C ASP A 497 21.60 14.64 -8.83
N THR A 498 20.74 14.38 -7.85
CA THR A 498 21.04 14.62 -6.44
C THR A 498 21.53 13.33 -5.77
N PRO A 499 22.69 13.35 -5.07
CA PRO A 499 23.14 12.20 -4.28
C PRO A 499 22.17 11.93 -3.11
N LEU A 500 21.92 10.66 -2.83
CA LEU A 500 20.88 10.28 -1.85
C LEU A 500 21.34 10.34 -0.39
N ILE A 501 22.63 10.17 -0.09
CA ILE A 501 23.11 10.23 1.30
C ILE A 501 22.79 11.59 1.95
N PRO A 502 23.12 12.74 1.32
CA PRO A 502 22.73 14.05 1.86
C PRO A 502 21.23 14.21 2.05
N VAL A 503 20.41 13.65 1.14
CA VAL A 503 18.95 13.65 1.28
C VAL A 503 18.51 12.91 2.55
N LEU A 504 19.06 11.71 2.79
CA LEU A 504 18.75 10.92 3.99
C LEU A 504 19.18 11.64 5.27
N ASP A 505 20.34 12.30 5.24
CA ASP A 505 20.86 13.05 6.39
C ASP A 505 20.03 14.30 6.68
N THR A 506 19.58 15.03 5.64
CA THR A 506 18.67 16.17 5.78
C THR A 506 17.30 15.74 6.30
N LEU A 507 16.77 14.59 5.87
CA LEU A 507 15.52 14.04 6.43
C LEU A 507 15.67 13.64 7.90
N ASN A 508 16.81 13.04 8.27
CA ASN A 508 17.09 12.63 9.64
C ASN A 508 17.26 13.85 10.57
N SER A 509 17.96 14.89 10.13
CA SER A 509 18.21 16.10 10.93
C SER A 509 16.94 16.91 11.17
N ASN A 510 15.97 16.88 10.24
CA ASN A 510 14.67 17.54 10.35
C ASN A 510 13.58 16.66 11.00
N ASP A 511 13.94 15.50 11.57
CA ASP A 511 12.99 14.55 12.19
C ASP A 511 11.87 14.10 11.22
N LYS A 512 12.17 13.93 9.93
CA LYS A 512 11.18 13.58 8.89
C LYS A 512 11.08 12.06 8.66
N PHE A 513 11.61 11.21 9.54
CA PHE A 513 11.42 9.75 9.48
C PHE A 513 10.17 9.26 10.25
N PRO A 514 9.61 8.09 9.90
CA PRO A 514 9.97 7.22 8.78
C PRO A 514 9.50 7.77 7.43
N ALA A 515 10.28 7.52 6.38
CA ALA A 515 10.04 8.03 5.03
C ALA A 515 9.85 6.89 4.00
N ILE A 516 9.02 7.13 2.99
CA ILE A 516 8.93 6.30 1.79
C ILE A 516 9.44 7.11 0.60
N ILE A 517 10.34 6.53 -0.19
CA ILE A 517 10.92 7.15 -1.39
C ILE A 517 10.33 6.45 -2.61
N PHE A 518 9.52 7.17 -3.36
CA PHE A 518 8.92 6.69 -4.59
C PHE A 518 9.79 7.04 -5.79
N GLN A 519 10.08 6.03 -6.59
CA GLN A 519 10.58 6.18 -7.95
C GLN A 519 9.74 5.29 -8.87
N HIS A 520 8.97 5.90 -9.77
CA HIS A 520 7.93 5.21 -10.55
C HIS A 520 8.48 4.01 -11.35
N ASN A 521 9.67 4.15 -11.94
CA ASN A 521 10.32 3.07 -12.66
C ASN A 521 11.03 2.10 -11.70
N THR A 522 10.57 0.85 -11.66
CA THR A 522 11.11 -0.24 -10.83
C THR A 522 12.61 -0.45 -10.98
N ILE A 523 13.15 -0.41 -12.21
CA ILE A 523 14.57 -0.66 -12.48
C ILE A 523 15.41 0.50 -12.00
N SER A 524 15.01 1.72 -12.34
CA SER A 524 15.66 2.94 -11.84
C SER A 524 15.72 2.94 -10.32
N CYS A 525 14.60 2.60 -9.67
CA CYS A 525 14.54 2.47 -8.21
C CYS A 525 15.62 1.52 -7.68
N LEU A 526 15.78 0.35 -8.32
CA LEU A 526 16.76 -0.66 -7.90
C LEU A 526 18.21 -0.24 -8.19
N GLU A 527 18.48 0.43 -9.31
CA GLU A 527 19.79 1.00 -9.63
C GLU A 527 20.20 2.07 -8.62
N ILE A 528 19.28 2.97 -8.29
CA ILE A 528 19.48 4.02 -7.29
C ILE A 528 19.79 3.41 -5.92
N VAL A 529 19.03 2.39 -5.51
CA VAL A 529 19.23 1.67 -4.25
C VAL A 529 20.59 0.98 -4.22
N ARG A 530 21.01 0.37 -5.33
CA ARG A 530 22.34 -0.27 -5.43
C ARG A 530 23.46 0.74 -5.30
N LYS A 531 23.38 1.86 -6.03
CA LYS A 531 24.33 2.97 -5.93
C LYS A 531 24.40 3.52 -4.50
N LEU A 532 23.25 3.69 -3.85
CA LEU A 532 23.18 4.12 -2.45
C LEU A 532 23.88 3.13 -1.51
N ALA A 533 23.70 1.81 -1.70
CA ALA A 533 24.37 0.81 -0.88
C ALA A 533 25.90 0.91 -1.01
N GLU A 534 26.41 1.02 -2.25
CA GLU A 534 27.83 1.18 -2.54
C GLU A 534 28.38 2.49 -1.93
N GLU A 535 27.67 3.61 -2.09
CA GLU A 535 28.04 4.91 -1.52
C GLU A 535 28.09 4.89 0.03
N LEU A 536 27.11 4.24 0.67
CA LEU A 536 27.07 4.13 2.14
C LEU A 536 28.26 3.33 2.69
N GLU A 537 28.68 2.30 1.97
CA GLU A 537 29.82 1.46 2.35
C GLU A 537 31.15 2.18 2.16
N VAL A 538 31.29 2.93 1.07
CA VAL A 538 32.46 3.80 0.85
C VAL A 538 32.53 4.89 1.91
N ALA A 539 31.41 5.55 2.21
CA ALA A 539 31.34 6.59 3.24
C ALA A 539 31.68 6.03 4.64
N GLU A 540 31.18 4.84 4.97
CA GLU A 540 31.48 4.18 6.24
C GLU A 540 32.95 3.77 6.36
N SER A 541 33.52 3.13 5.33
CA SER A 541 34.92 2.71 5.33
C SER A 541 35.89 3.89 5.36
N THR A 542 35.53 5.01 4.74
CA THR A 542 36.31 6.26 4.79
C THR A 542 36.27 6.89 6.18
N LYS A 543 35.10 6.90 6.84
CA LYS A 543 34.94 7.48 8.19
C LYS A 543 35.52 6.58 9.29
N TYR A 544 35.44 5.26 9.12
CA TYR A 544 35.86 4.25 10.11
C TYR A 544 36.79 3.18 9.50
N PRO A 545 38.02 3.54 9.08
CA PRO A 545 38.90 2.61 8.38
C PRO A 545 39.45 1.47 9.26
N GLN A 546 39.45 1.62 10.60
CA GLN A 546 39.96 0.62 11.54
C GLN A 546 38.88 -0.35 12.06
N LEU A 547 37.61 -0.08 11.80
CA LEU A 547 36.47 -0.80 12.40
C LEU A 547 36.49 -2.31 12.13
N ILE A 548 36.79 -2.71 10.89
CA ILE A 548 36.89 -4.13 10.51
C ILE A 548 38.07 -4.80 11.25
N LYS A 549 39.22 -4.11 11.38
CA LYS A 549 40.40 -4.64 12.08
C LYS A 549 40.15 -4.78 13.59
N GLU A 550 39.51 -3.78 14.20
CA GLU A 550 39.12 -3.80 15.61
C GLU A 550 38.18 -4.96 15.92
N ARG A 551 37.15 -5.17 15.10
CA ARG A 551 36.22 -6.29 15.27
C ARG A 551 36.85 -7.64 14.97
N MET A 552 37.73 -7.75 13.99
CA MET A 552 38.50 -8.98 13.78
C MET A 552 39.35 -9.33 15.00
N ASN A 553 39.94 -8.33 15.66
CA ASN A 553 40.70 -8.53 16.90
C ASN A 553 39.79 -8.91 18.07
N LYS A 554 38.64 -8.24 18.22
CA LYS A 554 37.61 -8.56 19.21
C LYS A 554 37.12 -10.01 19.05
N ASN A 555 36.67 -10.39 17.86
CA ASN A 555 36.25 -11.77 17.55
C ASN A 555 37.35 -12.81 17.76
N LYS A 556 38.62 -12.50 17.47
CA LYS A 556 39.75 -13.39 17.79
C LYS A 556 39.96 -13.53 19.29
N ASN A 557 39.82 -12.45 20.04
CA ASN A 557 39.92 -12.44 21.50
C ASN A 557 38.76 -13.20 22.14
N ASP A 558 37.53 -13.00 21.66
CA ASP A 558 36.32 -13.67 22.14
C ASP A 558 36.38 -15.17 21.84
N LYS A 559 36.83 -15.58 20.65
CA LYS A 559 37.07 -17.00 20.33
C LYS A 559 38.16 -17.62 21.21
N ARG A 560 39.23 -16.87 21.55
CA ARG A 560 40.26 -17.34 22.49
C ARG A 560 39.73 -17.44 23.91
N PHE A 561 38.88 -16.50 24.33
CA PHE A 561 38.24 -16.48 25.63
C PHE A 561 37.24 -17.63 25.78
N ASN A 562 36.33 -17.80 24.81
CA ASN A 562 35.36 -18.91 24.77
C ASN A 562 36.06 -20.27 24.76
N LYS A 563 37.14 -20.44 23.98
CA LYS A 563 37.92 -21.69 23.97
C LYS A 563 38.65 -21.94 25.31
N LYS A 564 39.02 -20.91 26.06
CA LYS A 564 39.52 -21.04 27.44
C LYS A 564 38.39 -21.40 28.40
N LEU A 565 37.25 -20.74 28.29
CA LEU A 565 36.05 -20.98 29.11
C LEU A 565 35.55 -22.42 28.95
N ASP A 566 35.45 -22.92 27.71
CA ASP A 566 35.05 -24.31 27.42
C ASP A 566 36.06 -25.34 27.95
N LYS A 567 37.36 -25.01 27.91
CA LYS A 567 38.42 -25.84 28.54
C LYS A 567 38.36 -25.85 30.06
N GLU A 568 37.86 -24.79 30.69
CA GLU A 568 37.63 -24.75 32.13
C GLU A 568 36.34 -25.46 32.53
N LEU A 569 35.28 -25.32 31.73
CA LEU A 569 33.99 -25.98 31.93
C LEU A 569 34.09 -27.51 31.75
N SER A 570 34.88 -27.98 30.79
CA SER A 570 35.13 -29.42 30.57
C SER A 570 35.94 -30.11 31.67
N LYS A 571 36.52 -29.36 32.62
CA LYS A 571 37.24 -29.91 33.80
C LYS A 571 36.35 -30.01 35.05
N LEU A 572 35.10 -29.56 34.97
CA LEU A 572 34.16 -29.49 36.10
C LEU A 572 33.08 -30.57 35.96
N THR A 573 32.55 -31.03 37.09
CA THR A 573 31.38 -31.92 37.11
C THR A 573 30.09 -31.15 36.80
N ASP A 574 29.05 -31.81 36.28
CA ASP A 574 27.79 -31.15 35.87
C ASP A 574 27.18 -30.26 36.96
N LYS A 575 27.26 -30.68 38.24
CA LYS A 575 26.80 -29.88 39.39
C LYS A 575 27.64 -28.63 39.67
N GLN A 576 28.94 -28.65 39.33
CA GLN A 576 29.85 -27.50 39.47
C GLN A 576 29.73 -26.53 38.29
N VAL A 577 29.43 -27.05 37.10
CA VAL A 577 29.10 -26.26 35.91
C VAL A 577 27.85 -25.42 36.15
N ASP A 578 26.77 -26.01 36.67
CA ASP A 578 25.53 -25.27 36.99
C ASP A 578 25.73 -24.18 38.04
N LYS A 579 26.62 -24.39 39.00
CA LYS A 579 26.95 -23.39 40.04
C LYS A 579 27.74 -22.21 39.45
N LYS A 580 28.77 -22.49 38.63
CA LYS A 580 29.56 -21.45 37.95
C LYS A 580 28.72 -20.68 36.93
N ILE A 581 27.85 -21.33 36.18
CA ILE A 581 26.94 -20.68 35.22
C ILE A 581 25.97 -19.76 35.98
N LYS A 582 25.42 -20.17 37.13
CA LYS A 582 24.56 -19.31 37.96
C LYS A 582 25.28 -18.10 38.55
N GLU A 583 26.56 -18.24 38.95
CA GLU A 583 27.38 -17.13 39.47
C GLU A 583 27.81 -16.14 38.36
N THR A 584 27.83 -16.56 37.10
CA THR A 584 28.22 -15.73 35.94
C THR A 584 27.05 -15.31 35.04
N LYS A 585 25.81 -15.53 35.49
CA LYS A 585 24.58 -15.30 34.69
C LYS A 585 24.41 -13.87 34.20
N ASP A 586 24.91 -12.89 34.93
CA ASP A 586 24.84 -11.48 34.54
C ASP A 586 25.97 -11.07 33.56
N PHE A 587 27.03 -11.88 33.42
CA PHE A 587 28.19 -11.58 32.55
C PHE A 587 28.22 -12.42 31.26
N VAL A 588 27.67 -13.64 31.28
CA VAL A 588 27.63 -14.56 30.12
C VAL A 588 26.55 -14.17 29.11
N PHE A 589 25.50 -13.46 29.54
CA PHE A 589 24.43 -13.03 28.64
C PHE A 589 24.86 -11.88 27.72
N GLU A 590 25.81 -11.03 28.14
CA GLU A 590 26.40 -9.96 27.30
C GLU A 590 27.48 -10.48 26.32
N LEU A 591 28.07 -11.66 26.55
CA LEU A 591 29.22 -12.17 25.79
C LEU A 591 28.87 -13.18 24.68
N ARG A 592 27.59 -13.49 24.46
CA ARG A 592 27.15 -14.42 23.40
C ARG A 592 26.83 -13.75 22.07
N ASP A 593 26.85 -12.43 22.01
CA ASP A 593 26.73 -11.72 20.75
C ASP A 593 28.11 -11.70 20.07
N GLU A 594 28.42 -12.75 19.31
CA GLU A 594 29.46 -12.65 18.28
C GLU A 594 29.02 -11.59 17.27
N GLU A 595 29.43 -10.33 17.51
CA GLU A 595 29.22 -9.22 16.60
C GLU A 595 29.79 -9.60 15.22
N ASN A 596 28.91 -9.68 14.25
CA ASN A 596 29.29 -10.02 12.90
C ASN A 596 30.24 -8.92 12.35
N ILE A 597 31.34 -9.37 11.73
CA ILE A 597 32.42 -8.51 11.22
C ILE A 597 31.85 -7.39 10.33
N ASN A 598 30.80 -7.72 9.57
CA ASN A 598 30.18 -6.85 8.57
C ASN A 598 29.01 -6.00 9.08
N ALA A 599 28.80 -5.90 10.40
CA ALA A 599 27.75 -5.06 10.97
C ALA A 599 27.94 -3.57 10.63
N PRO A 600 26.91 -2.85 10.19
CA PRO A 600 27.05 -1.41 9.98
C PRO A 600 27.35 -0.70 11.30
N HIS A 601 28.16 0.35 11.27
CA HIS A 601 28.41 1.25 12.38
C HIS A 601 27.11 1.99 12.74
N ASN A 602 26.95 2.32 14.02
CA ASN A 602 25.73 2.95 14.55
C ASN A 602 25.34 4.25 13.82
N ASP A 603 26.32 5.03 13.38
CA ASP A 603 26.11 6.28 12.62
C ASP A 603 25.39 6.06 11.27
N PHE A 604 25.54 4.87 10.68
CA PHE A 604 24.95 4.51 9.40
C PHE A 604 23.71 3.62 9.55
N ILE A 605 23.16 3.52 10.77
CA ILE A 605 21.89 2.88 11.06
C ILE A 605 20.85 3.99 11.26
N TYR A 606 19.93 4.12 10.31
CA TYR A 606 18.93 5.19 10.33
C TYR A 606 17.75 4.90 11.28
N ASN A 607 17.52 3.64 11.65
CA ASN A 607 16.56 3.29 12.69
C ASN A 607 17.20 3.36 14.09
N LYS A 608 16.99 4.49 14.78
CA LYS A 608 17.56 4.73 16.12
C LYS A 608 16.80 4.05 17.27
N ASN A 609 15.52 3.72 17.07
CA ASN A 609 14.65 3.27 18.16
C ASN A 609 14.62 1.75 18.33
N ASP A 610 14.80 0.98 17.26
CA ASP A 610 14.63 -0.48 17.26
C ASP A 610 15.65 -1.15 16.32
N LYS A 611 16.89 -1.36 16.80
CA LYS A 611 17.95 -1.97 15.98
C LYS A 611 17.66 -3.45 15.72
N PHE A 612 17.99 -3.92 14.51
CA PHE A 612 17.92 -5.34 14.18
C PHE A 612 19.08 -6.12 14.79
N SER A 613 18.79 -7.31 15.30
CA SER A 613 19.81 -8.20 15.85
C SER A 613 20.55 -8.95 14.73
N ASP A 614 21.77 -9.38 15.00
CA ASP A 614 22.56 -10.19 14.07
C ASP A 614 21.88 -11.52 13.73
N LEU A 615 21.07 -12.04 14.65
CA LEU A 615 20.27 -13.25 14.46
C LEU A 615 19.17 -13.03 13.41
N ASP A 616 18.44 -11.91 13.50
CA ASP A 616 17.40 -11.57 12.52
C ASP A 616 17.98 -11.51 11.10
N ILE A 617 19.14 -10.86 10.95
CA ILE A 617 19.82 -10.72 9.65
C ILE A 617 20.31 -12.08 9.12
N LYS A 618 20.90 -12.92 9.99
CA LYS A 618 21.33 -14.28 9.64
C LYS A 618 20.15 -15.12 9.18
N ASP A 619 19.02 -15.04 9.87
CA ASP A 619 17.81 -15.79 9.53
C ASP A 619 17.25 -15.35 8.18
N TRP A 620 17.20 -14.04 7.89
CA TRP A 620 16.76 -13.55 6.58
C TRP A 620 17.72 -13.93 5.45
N ALA A 621 19.03 -13.81 5.68
CA ALA A 621 20.05 -14.23 4.71
C ALA A 621 19.94 -15.72 4.38
N ASN A 622 19.70 -16.56 5.38
CA ASN A 622 19.49 -18.00 5.19
C ASN A 622 18.16 -18.29 4.48
N LYS A 623 17.07 -17.61 4.87
CA LYS A 623 15.74 -17.79 4.28
C LYS A 623 15.69 -17.44 2.80
N TYR A 624 16.42 -16.39 2.38
CA TYR A 624 16.42 -15.91 1.00
C TYR A 624 17.70 -16.22 0.21
N LYS A 625 18.55 -17.13 0.70
CA LYS A 625 19.84 -17.49 0.08
C LYS A 625 19.75 -17.88 -1.40
N GLU A 626 18.65 -18.50 -1.82
CA GLU A 626 18.40 -18.89 -3.21
C GLU A 626 18.23 -17.67 -4.13
N TYR A 627 17.64 -16.59 -3.63
CA TYR A 627 17.39 -15.37 -4.39
C TYR A 627 18.52 -14.34 -4.22
N PHE A 628 19.12 -14.28 -3.04
CA PHE A 628 20.16 -13.34 -2.64
C PHE A 628 21.40 -14.10 -2.14
N PRO A 629 22.21 -14.67 -3.05
CA PRO A 629 23.39 -15.44 -2.67
C PRO A 629 24.44 -14.54 -2.02
N CYS A 630 25.12 -15.07 -0.99
CA CYS A 630 26.27 -14.41 -0.38
C CYS A 630 27.49 -14.54 -1.31
N MET A 631 28.19 -13.43 -1.55
CA MET A 631 29.41 -13.41 -2.36
C MET A 631 30.61 -13.18 -1.44
N ASN A 632 31.68 -13.97 -1.58
CA ASN A 632 32.92 -13.84 -0.79
C ASN A 632 32.74 -13.85 0.74
N GLY A 633 31.64 -14.40 1.25
CA GLY A 633 31.31 -14.40 2.68
C GLY A 633 30.46 -13.21 3.14
N ASP A 634 30.14 -12.28 2.25
CA ASP A 634 29.34 -11.09 2.54
C ASP A 634 27.87 -11.27 2.14
N TYR A 635 26.98 -10.67 2.92
CA TYR A 635 25.55 -10.65 2.60
C TYR A 635 25.27 -9.76 1.38
N HIS A 636 24.25 -10.15 0.62
CA HIS A 636 23.75 -9.35 -0.49
C HIS A 636 23.36 -7.93 -0.04
N PHE A 637 23.58 -6.92 -0.89
CA PHE A 637 23.40 -5.50 -0.53
C PHE A 637 22.00 -5.19 0.01
N LEU A 638 20.94 -5.82 -0.52
CA LEU A 638 19.56 -5.67 -0.02
C LEU A 638 19.40 -6.11 1.45
N ILE A 639 20.06 -7.21 1.85
CA ILE A 639 20.03 -7.69 3.24
C ILE A 639 20.87 -6.77 4.14
N ARG A 640 21.97 -6.21 3.63
CA ARG A 640 22.79 -5.23 4.36
C ARG A 640 22.05 -3.90 4.56
N LEU A 641 21.31 -3.44 3.57
CA LEU A 641 20.45 -2.25 3.68
C LEU A 641 19.38 -2.43 4.75
N LEU A 642 18.76 -3.62 4.84
CA LEU A 642 17.81 -3.93 5.90
C LEU A 642 18.42 -3.72 7.29
N TRP A 643 19.68 -4.11 7.48
CA TRP A 643 20.41 -3.92 8.73
C TRP A 643 20.62 -2.44 9.08
N ARG A 644 20.74 -1.58 8.07
CA ARG A 644 20.81 -0.11 8.21
C ARG A 644 19.43 0.53 8.43
N GLY A 645 18.34 -0.25 8.42
CA GLY A 645 16.97 0.24 8.53
C GLY A 645 16.36 0.74 7.21
N ILE A 646 16.94 0.33 6.07
CA ILE A 646 16.49 0.71 4.72
C ILE A 646 15.87 -0.52 4.05
N GLY A 647 14.59 -0.44 3.69
CA GLY A 647 13.86 -1.48 2.95
C GLY A 647 13.65 -1.12 1.49
N VAL A 648 13.39 -2.13 0.67
CA VAL A 648 13.12 -1.97 -0.77
C VAL A 648 11.91 -2.80 -1.12
N TYR A 649 10.89 -2.19 -1.70
CA TYR A 649 9.66 -2.84 -2.12
C TYR A 649 9.36 -2.48 -3.56
N THR A 650 9.71 -3.35 -4.49
CA THR A 650 9.49 -3.13 -5.92
C THR A 650 9.03 -4.41 -6.59
N ASN A 651 8.33 -4.27 -7.71
CA ASN A 651 7.93 -5.41 -8.52
C ASN A 651 9.15 -6.19 -9.02
N GLY A 652 9.04 -7.52 -9.07
CA GLY A 652 10.12 -8.41 -9.52
C GLY A 652 11.09 -8.89 -8.43
N LEU A 653 11.02 -8.34 -7.21
CA LEU A 653 11.67 -8.92 -6.03
C LEU A 653 10.88 -10.13 -5.51
N PRO A 654 11.52 -11.06 -4.77
CA PRO A 654 10.83 -12.24 -4.24
C PRO A 654 9.70 -11.88 -3.28
N ASP A 655 8.51 -12.46 -3.45
CA ASP A 655 7.33 -12.08 -2.66
C ASP A 655 7.51 -12.31 -1.15
N GLY A 656 8.26 -13.34 -0.77
CA GLY A 656 8.61 -13.57 0.64
C GLY A 656 9.38 -12.39 1.25
N TYR A 657 10.32 -11.83 0.48
CA TYR A 657 11.07 -10.65 0.87
C TYR A 657 10.17 -9.42 0.93
N LEU A 658 9.31 -9.20 -0.08
CA LEU A 658 8.34 -8.09 -0.09
C LEU A 658 7.42 -8.13 1.15
N ARG A 659 6.93 -9.32 1.55
CA ARG A 659 6.15 -9.51 2.78
C ARG A 659 6.93 -9.20 4.05
N LEU A 660 8.23 -9.55 4.09
CA LEU A 660 9.11 -9.16 5.20
C LEU A 660 9.19 -7.63 5.31
N ILE A 661 9.45 -6.92 4.21
CA ILE A 661 9.52 -5.45 4.20
C ILE A 661 8.21 -4.82 4.67
N GLN A 662 7.06 -5.33 4.23
CA GLN A 662 5.75 -4.87 4.70
C GLN A 662 5.58 -5.03 6.22
N SER A 663 5.89 -6.21 6.75
CA SER A 663 5.79 -6.49 8.19
C SER A 663 6.71 -5.56 9.00
N LEU A 664 7.95 -5.35 8.55
CA LEU A 664 8.91 -4.47 9.20
C LEU A 664 8.50 -2.98 9.13
N ALA A 665 7.99 -2.52 7.97
CA ALA A 665 7.48 -1.17 7.79
C ALA A 665 6.25 -0.91 8.67
N PHE A 666 5.31 -1.86 8.73
CA PHE A 666 4.12 -1.78 9.57
C PHE A 666 4.47 -1.69 11.06
N LYS A 667 5.48 -2.46 11.50
CA LYS A 667 6.03 -2.43 12.86
C LYS A 667 6.94 -1.21 13.13
N LYS A 668 7.11 -0.29 12.18
CA LYS A 668 7.98 0.90 12.27
C LYS A 668 9.46 0.58 12.53
N LYS A 669 9.93 -0.58 12.10
CA LYS A 669 11.35 -0.99 12.22
C LYS A 669 12.21 -0.55 11.04
N LEU A 670 11.62 0.05 10.01
CA LEU A 670 12.33 0.63 8.88
C LEU A 670 12.24 2.16 8.95
N ALA A 671 13.39 2.82 8.81
CA ALA A 671 13.47 4.28 8.74
C ALA A 671 13.10 4.77 7.33
N VAL A 672 13.54 4.04 6.30
CA VAL A 672 13.32 4.39 4.89
C VAL A 672 12.86 3.16 4.13
N VAL A 673 11.86 3.32 3.26
CA VAL A 673 11.46 2.28 2.30
C VAL A 673 11.50 2.87 0.89
N PHE A 674 12.23 2.24 -0.02
CA PHE A 674 12.18 2.56 -1.45
C PHE A 674 11.05 1.77 -2.10
N SER A 675 10.26 2.42 -2.95
CA SER A 675 9.17 1.77 -3.68
C SER A 675 8.97 2.32 -5.09
N ASP A 676 8.45 1.47 -5.97
CA ASP A 676 7.82 1.87 -7.22
C ASP A 676 6.33 2.19 -7.00
N SER A 677 5.47 2.03 -8.01
CA SER A 677 4.02 2.22 -7.89
C SER A 677 3.32 1.21 -6.97
N SER A 678 4.00 0.15 -6.51
CA SER A 678 3.35 -0.99 -5.86
C SER A 678 2.88 -0.73 -4.42
N LEU A 679 3.58 0.13 -3.65
CA LEU A 679 3.12 0.55 -2.31
C LEU A 679 2.24 1.81 -2.32
N VAL A 680 1.95 2.36 -3.50
CA VAL A 680 1.07 3.53 -3.60
C VAL A 680 -0.35 3.18 -3.16
N PHE A 681 -0.81 1.96 -3.46
CA PHE A 681 -2.11 1.42 -3.08
C PHE A 681 -1.95 0.45 -1.90
N GLY A 682 -2.73 0.62 -0.82
CA GLY A 682 -2.37 0.10 0.52
C GLY A 682 -3.29 0.59 1.63
N ILE A 683 -3.42 -0.17 2.73
CA ILE A 683 -4.00 0.32 3.99
C ILE A 683 -2.84 0.71 4.91
N SER A 684 -3.07 1.71 5.77
CA SER A 684 -2.09 2.49 6.54
C SER A 684 -0.71 1.85 6.74
N MET A 685 0.25 2.23 5.89
CA MET A 685 1.67 2.14 6.26
C MET A 685 2.05 3.40 7.02
N PRO A 686 2.77 3.29 8.14
CA PRO A 686 2.97 4.42 9.04
C PRO A 686 4.14 5.30 8.60
N PHE A 687 4.05 5.96 7.43
CA PHE A 687 5.06 6.91 6.96
C PHE A 687 4.70 8.35 7.33
N ARG A 688 5.68 9.08 7.90
CA ARG A 688 5.54 10.52 8.21
C ARG A 688 5.82 11.37 6.97
N THR A 689 6.71 10.89 6.11
CA THR A 689 7.19 11.62 4.94
C THR A 689 7.15 10.75 3.69
N VAL A 690 6.74 11.36 2.58
CA VAL A 690 6.80 10.80 1.24
C VAL A 690 7.80 11.62 0.45
N VAL A 691 8.74 10.95 -0.20
CA VAL A 691 9.70 11.57 -1.11
C VAL A 691 9.37 11.09 -2.52
N ILE A 692 9.24 12.02 -3.45
CA ILE A 692 9.01 11.72 -4.87
C ILE A 692 10.29 12.06 -5.60
N TYR A 693 10.99 11.00 -6.01
CA TYR A 693 12.32 11.09 -6.60
C TYR A 693 12.23 10.87 -8.11
N LYS A 694 12.80 11.80 -8.89
CA LYS A 694 12.98 11.65 -10.34
C LYS A 694 14.46 11.49 -10.67
N ASN A 695 14.77 10.40 -11.37
CA ASN A 695 16.04 10.25 -12.07
C ASN A 695 15.97 11.05 -13.37
N THR A 696 16.88 12.00 -13.56
CA THR A 696 16.86 12.91 -14.72
C THR A 696 17.07 12.20 -16.06
N SER A 697 17.66 11.00 -16.04
CA SER A 697 17.94 10.20 -17.24
C SER A 697 16.71 9.49 -17.83
N ILE A 698 15.56 9.52 -17.16
CA ILE A 698 14.37 8.74 -17.53
C ILE A 698 13.17 9.66 -17.80
N VAL A 699 12.35 9.27 -18.78
CA VAL A 699 11.10 9.98 -19.11
C VAL A 699 10.13 9.92 -17.92
N ASP A 700 9.56 11.08 -17.59
CA ASP A 700 8.61 11.22 -16.50
C ASP A 700 7.20 10.81 -16.95
N ASN A 701 6.73 9.68 -16.42
CA ASN A 701 5.40 9.14 -16.70
C ASN A 701 4.46 9.23 -15.48
N LEU A 702 4.75 10.08 -14.49
CA LEU A 702 3.95 10.17 -13.27
C LEU A 702 2.58 10.82 -13.54
N ASP A 703 1.50 10.06 -13.43
CA ASP A 703 0.14 10.61 -13.53
C ASP A 703 -0.23 11.39 -12.24
N SER A 704 -1.03 12.45 -12.38
CA SER A 704 -1.65 13.21 -11.28
C SER A 704 -2.31 12.29 -10.26
N MET A 705 -3.04 11.29 -10.75
CA MET A 705 -3.72 10.31 -9.89
C MET A 705 -2.74 9.62 -8.95
N LEU A 706 -1.63 9.14 -9.52
CA LEU A 706 -0.63 8.37 -8.78
C LEU A 706 0.11 9.29 -7.80
N TYR A 707 0.37 10.53 -8.19
CA TYR A 707 0.91 11.56 -7.29
C TYR A 707 0.01 11.79 -6.07
N HIS A 708 -1.29 12.04 -6.25
CA HIS A 708 -2.21 12.28 -5.12
C HIS A 708 -2.29 11.07 -4.18
N GLN A 709 -2.19 9.85 -4.73
CA GLN A 709 -2.13 8.63 -3.93
C GLN A 709 -0.80 8.47 -3.17
N MET A 710 0.33 8.78 -3.81
CA MET A 710 1.65 8.82 -3.15
C MET A 710 1.63 9.85 -2.02
N ALA A 711 1.20 11.07 -2.29
CA ALA A 711 1.08 12.16 -1.32
C ALA A 711 0.16 11.78 -0.15
N GLY A 712 -0.94 11.09 -0.43
CA GLY A 712 -1.89 10.60 0.58
C GLY A 712 -1.34 9.55 1.55
N ARG A 713 -0.12 9.04 1.32
CA ARG A 713 0.61 8.14 2.24
C ARG A 713 1.38 8.89 3.32
N ALA A 714 1.59 10.20 3.15
CA ALA A 714 2.29 11.01 4.14
C ALA A 714 1.36 11.31 5.31
N GLY A 715 1.87 11.13 6.53
CA GLY A 715 1.16 11.48 7.76
C GLY A 715 0.39 10.31 8.36
N ARG A 716 0.66 10.06 9.65
CA ARG A 716 0.02 8.99 10.42
C ARG A 716 -1.09 9.57 11.31
N ARG A 717 -2.34 9.19 11.03
CA ARG A 717 -3.49 9.60 11.84
C ARG A 717 -3.28 9.26 13.32
N GLY A 718 -3.42 10.26 14.19
CA GLY A 718 -3.28 10.13 15.64
C GLY A 718 -1.84 10.06 16.16
N LEU A 719 -0.84 10.19 15.29
CA LEU A 719 0.59 10.20 15.66
C LEU A 719 1.32 11.42 15.12
N ASP A 720 1.08 11.78 13.86
CA ASP A 720 1.67 12.95 13.22
C ASP A 720 0.68 14.11 13.16
N LYS A 721 1.21 15.32 13.25
CA LYS A 721 0.45 16.58 13.16
C LYS A 721 0.33 17.07 11.71
N GLU A 722 1.32 16.74 10.89
CA GLU A 722 1.43 17.05 9.46
C GLU A 722 2.06 15.86 8.72
N GLY A 723 1.65 15.64 7.46
CA GLY A 723 2.33 14.77 6.51
C GLY A 723 3.23 15.59 5.60
N ASN A 724 4.41 15.07 5.27
CA ASN A 724 5.42 15.80 4.50
C ASN A 724 5.60 15.17 3.12
N ILE A 725 5.62 16.00 2.07
CA ILE A 725 5.86 15.57 0.69
C ILE A 725 7.10 16.31 0.20
N VAL A 726 8.14 15.58 -0.20
CA VAL A 726 9.41 16.16 -0.64
C VAL A 726 9.67 15.79 -2.09
N PHE A 727 9.78 16.78 -2.97
CA PHE A 727 10.15 16.59 -4.38
C PHE A 727 11.66 16.66 -4.57
N ILE A 728 12.23 15.74 -5.36
CA ILE A 728 13.67 15.68 -5.68
C ILE A 728 13.84 15.40 -7.18
N GLY A 729 14.63 16.22 -7.87
CA GLY A 729 14.94 16.05 -9.30
C GLY A 729 13.81 16.42 -10.27
N TYR A 730 12.75 17.08 -9.79
CA TYR A 730 11.63 17.56 -10.60
C TYR A 730 11.77 19.04 -10.93
N SER A 731 11.35 19.44 -12.14
CA SER A 731 11.25 20.85 -12.51
C SER A 731 10.04 21.50 -11.83
N TRP A 732 10.10 22.82 -11.67
CA TRP A 732 9.01 23.59 -11.07
C TRP A 732 7.67 23.42 -11.78
N GLU A 733 7.67 23.51 -13.11
CA GLU A 733 6.48 23.36 -13.94
C GLU A 733 5.80 22.01 -13.69
N ARG A 734 6.60 20.96 -13.52
CA ARG A 734 6.11 19.61 -13.25
C ARG A 734 5.55 19.47 -11.83
N ILE A 735 6.21 20.04 -10.83
CA ILE A 735 5.71 20.09 -9.45
C ILE A 735 4.36 20.83 -9.41
N LYS A 736 4.25 21.95 -10.13
CA LYS A 736 3.04 22.74 -10.30
C LYS A 736 1.91 21.92 -10.94
N GLU A 737 2.19 21.26 -12.06
CA GLU A 737 1.24 20.41 -12.78
C GLU A 737 0.69 19.30 -11.87
N LEU A 738 1.58 18.55 -11.21
CA LEU A 738 1.19 17.44 -10.33
C LEU A 738 0.40 17.93 -9.12
N SER A 739 0.85 19.01 -8.47
CA SER A 739 0.28 19.47 -7.19
C SER A 739 -1.12 20.06 -7.32
N ILE A 740 -1.44 20.72 -8.44
CA ILE A 740 -2.74 21.41 -8.64
C ILE A 740 -3.63 20.73 -9.69
N SER A 741 -3.19 19.60 -10.23
CA SER A 741 -4.00 18.79 -11.14
C SER A 741 -5.40 18.48 -10.57
N SER A 742 -6.40 18.49 -11.44
CA SER A 742 -7.75 18.06 -11.07
C SER A 742 -7.77 16.57 -10.73
N ILE A 743 -8.69 16.19 -9.84
CA ILE A 743 -8.92 14.78 -9.53
C ILE A 743 -9.42 14.10 -10.81
N PRO A 744 -8.78 13.01 -11.27
CA PRO A 744 -9.14 12.34 -12.50
C PRO A 744 -10.52 11.70 -12.42
N ASN A 745 -11.17 11.61 -13.58
CA ASN A 745 -12.41 10.89 -13.74
C ASN A 745 -12.15 9.38 -13.84
N VAL A 746 -13.08 8.59 -13.32
CA VAL A 746 -13.10 7.13 -13.45
C VAL A 746 -13.72 6.79 -14.80
N CYS A 747 -12.96 6.11 -15.64
CA CYS A 747 -13.36 5.65 -16.97
C CYS A 747 -13.27 4.12 -17.05
N GLY A 748 -14.11 3.49 -17.87
CA GLY A 748 -14.14 2.02 -18.00
C GLY A 748 -12.91 1.44 -18.71
N SER A 749 -12.83 0.11 -18.76
CA SER A 749 -11.78 -0.61 -19.47
C SER A 749 -12.06 -0.67 -20.98
N ASP A 750 -11.00 -0.50 -21.79
CA ASP A 750 -11.05 -0.66 -23.25
C ASP A 750 -10.79 -2.12 -23.70
N LYS A 751 -10.72 -3.10 -22.77
CA LYS A 751 -10.46 -4.50 -23.11
C LYS A 751 -11.71 -5.16 -23.69
N ILE A 752 -11.60 -5.66 -24.92
CA ILE A 752 -12.64 -6.46 -25.57
C ILE A 752 -12.59 -7.89 -25.02
N ILE A 753 -13.75 -8.47 -24.72
CA ILE A 753 -13.90 -9.87 -24.33
C ILE A 753 -14.21 -10.69 -25.58
N TRP A 754 -13.27 -11.54 -25.97
CA TRP A 754 -13.35 -12.40 -27.14
C TRP A 754 -14.04 -13.72 -26.88
N SER A 755 -14.10 -14.20 -25.64
CA SER A 755 -14.71 -15.48 -25.29
C SER A 755 -15.46 -15.39 -23.96
N THR A 756 -16.72 -15.82 -23.99
CA THR A 756 -17.54 -16.07 -22.79
C THR A 756 -18.12 -17.48 -22.90
N PRO A 757 -17.66 -18.46 -22.10
CA PRO A 757 -18.24 -19.79 -22.17
C PRO A 757 -19.73 -19.75 -21.78
N LYS A 758 -20.58 -20.52 -22.49
CA LYS A 758 -22.05 -20.45 -22.35
C LYS A 758 -22.56 -21.14 -21.08
N LYS A 759 -21.86 -22.20 -20.65
CA LYS A 759 -22.02 -22.91 -19.37
C LYS A 759 -20.69 -22.84 -18.61
N ILE A 760 -20.42 -21.74 -17.91
CA ILE A 760 -19.21 -21.67 -17.07
C ILE A 760 -19.45 -22.27 -15.68
N SER A 761 -20.72 -22.45 -15.29
CA SER A 761 -21.09 -22.95 -13.97
C SER A 761 -22.47 -23.60 -13.96
N ASP A 762 -22.73 -24.48 -12.99
CA ASP A 762 -24.08 -24.96 -12.64
C ASP A 762 -24.97 -23.83 -12.05
N THR A 763 -24.43 -22.63 -11.83
CA THR A 763 -25.18 -21.50 -11.28
C THR A 763 -25.83 -20.70 -12.41
N SER A 764 -27.08 -21.08 -12.73
CA SER A 764 -27.96 -20.35 -13.66
C SER A 764 -28.37 -18.94 -13.20
N GLN A 765 -27.75 -18.41 -12.14
CA GLN A 765 -28.18 -17.20 -11.43
C GLN A 765 -27.65 -15.90 -12.03
N TYR A 766 -26.51 -15.93 -12.74
CA TYR A 766 -25.83 -14.70 -13.21
C TYR A 766 -25.56 -14.72 -14.71
N ASN A 767 -25.84 -13.58 -15.36
CA ASN A 767 -25.78 -13.45 -16.81
C ASN A 767 -24.43 -12.85 -17.25
N PHE A 768 -23.47 -13.72 -17.56
CA PHE A 768 -22.14 -13.33 -18.07
C PHE A 768 -22.20 -12.61 -19.44
N LEU A 769 -23.31 -12.72 -20.20
CA LEU A 769 -23.49 -11.98 -21.45
C LEU A 769 -23.61 -10.46 -21.24
N LYS A 770 -23.95 -10.01 -20.02
CA LYS A 770 -23.96 -8.56 -19.68
C LYS A 770 -22.59 -7.91 -19.78
N LEU A 771 -21.50 -8.69 -19.81
CA LEU A 771 -20.13 -8.19 -19.92
C LEU A 771 -19.90 -7.34 -21.18
N ASN A 772 -20.74 -7.47 -22.22
CA ASN A 772 -20.64 -6.68 -23.45
C ASN A 772 -21.56 -5.43 -23.50
N THR A 773 -22.30 -5.13 -22.44
CA THR A 773 -23.28 -4.01 -22.38
C THR A 773 -23.02 -3.09 -21.19
N ASN A 774 -23.57 -1.86 -21.21
CA ASN A 774 -23.47 -0.90 -20.09
C ASN A 774 -22.04 -0.71 -19.57
N MET A 775 -21.08 -0.52 -20.49
CA MET A 775 -19.70 -0.19 -20.11
C MET A 775 -19.68 1.21 -19.47
N LEU A 776 -18.87 1.38 -18.42
CA LEU A 776 -18.53 2.70 -17.93
C LEU A 776 -17.74 3.40 -19.05
N LYS A 777 -18.07 4.67 -19.37
CA LYS A 777 -17.53 5.43 -20.53
C LYS A 777 -16.15 4.90 -20.98
N SER A 778 -16.13 4.14 -22.06
CA SER A 778 -14.91 3.62 -22.68
C SER A 778 -14.27 4.70 -23.53
N ASN A 779 -12.95 4.70 -23.68
CA ASN A 779 -12.29 5.57 -24.66
C ASN A 779 -12.58 5.12 -26.10
N TYR A 780 -12.99 3.86 -26.27
CA TYR A 780 -13.50 3.33 -27.53
C TYR A 780 -14.90 3.87 -27.88
N LEU A 781 -15.07 4.30 -29.14
CA LEU A 781 -16.39 4.60 -29.72
C LEU A 781 -17.30 3.38 -29.56
N SER A 782 -18.41 3.52 -28.84
CA SER A 782 -19.41 2.47 -28.61
C SER A 782 -19.91 1.79 -29.90
N VAL A 783 -19.86 2.51 -31.02
CA VAL A 783 -20.15 2.02 -32.37
C VAL A 783 -19.19 0.90 -32.81
N VAL A 784 -17.90 1.00 -32.48
CA VAL A 784 -16.87 0.02 -32.84
C VAL A 784 -17.07 -1.29 -32.09
N LEU A 785 -17.40 -1.22 -30.79
CA LEU A 785 -17.72 -2.39 -29.97
C LEU A 785 -18.99 -3.11 -30.45
N ASN A 786 -20.04 -2.36 -30.78
CA ASN A 786 -21.28 -2.92 -31.32
C ASN A 786 -21.06 -3.58 -32.69
N ASN A 787 -20.24 -2.96 -33.56
CA ASN A 787 -19.87 -3.54 -34.85
C ASN A 787 -18.97 -4.78 -34.71
N HIS A 788 -18.07 -4.82 -33.74
CA HIS A 788 -17.28 -6.02 -33.43
C HIS A 788 -18.16 -7.17 -32.90
N ASN A 789 -19.05 -6.90 -31.94
CA ASN A 789 -19.94 -7.90 -31.37
C ASN A 789 -20.91 -8.48 -32.42
N THR A 790 -21.46 -7.64 -33.30
CA THR A 790 -22.33 -8.09 -34.40
C THR A 790 -21.57 -8.90 -35.46
N LYS A 791 -20.32 -8.53 -35.78
CA LYS A 791 -19.45 -9.36 -36.64
C LYS A 791 -19.10 -10.70 -35.99
N LEU A 792 -18.81 -10.71 -34.68
CA LEU A 792 -18.55 -11.94 -33.91
C LEU A 792 -19.77 -12.87 -33.90
N ASP A 793 -20.97 -12.34 -33.68
CA ASP A 793 -22.22 -13.12 -33.67
C ASP A 793 -22.63 -13.64 -35.05
N ASN A 794 -22.25 -12.94 -36.13
CA ASN A 794 -22.62 -13.30 -37.50
C ASN A 794 -21.61 -14.25 -38.17
N ASN A 795 -20.31 -14.04 -38.01
CA ASN A 795 -19.28 -14.83 -38.70
C ASN A 795 -18.94 -16.13 -37.96
N TYR A 796 -18.99 -16.14 -36.62
CA TYR A 796 -18.43 -17.24 -35.83
C TYR A 796 -19.47 -18.22 -35.28
N LYS A 797 -20.76 -18.04 -35.62
CA LYS A 797 -21.91 -18.80 -35.04
C LYS A 797 -21.76 -20.33 -35.08
N SER A 798 -21.10 -20.89 -36.09
CA SER A 798 -20.77 -22.32 -36.22
C SER A 798 -19.50 -22.74 -35.47
N ILE A 799 -18.53 -21.82 -35.33
CA ILE A 799 -17.24 -22.04 -34.65
C ILE A 799 -17.41 -22.07 -33.14
N TRP A 800 -18.42 -21.39 -32.59
CA TRP A 800 -18.73 -21.34 -31.16
C TRP A 800 -19.26 -22.65 -30.55
N GLU A 801 -19.34 -23.77 -31.29
CA GLU A 801 -19.70 -25.08 -30.71
C GLU A 801 -18.77 -25.50 -29.56
N PHE A 802 -17.51 -25.05 -29.53
CA PHE A 802 -16.61 -25.32 -28.41
C PHE A 802 -17.01 -24.62 -27.11
N CYS A 803 -17.78 -23.52 -27.17
CA CYS A 803 -18.37 -22.91 -25.96
C CYS A 803 -19.55 -23.71 -25.39
N ASN A 804 -20.00 -24.75 -26.11
CA ASN A 804 -20.93 -25.77 -25.61
C ASN A 804 -20.21 -27.02 -25.11
N ASN A 805 -18.87 -27.04 -25.08
CA ASN A 805 -18.11 -28.17 -24.54
C ASN A 805 -18.27 -28.22 -23.01
N ASP A 806 -18.71 -29.38 -22.48
CA ASP A 806 -18.92 -29.58 -21.04
C ASP A 806 -17.59 -29.80 -20.28
N ASP A 807 -16.44 -29.81 -20.97
CA ASP A 807 -15.13 -29.91 -20.32
C ASP A 807 -14.75 -28.61 -19.57
N LYS A 808 -14.77 -28.70 -18.24
CA LYS A 808 -14.41 -27.62 -17.31
C LYS A 808 -12.99 -27.08 -17.52
N ASN A 809 -12.03 -27.92 -17.91
CA ASN A 809 -10.64 -27.51 -18.12
C ASN A 809 -10.48 -26.66 -19.39
N ILE A 810 -11.20 -27.02 -20.46
CA ILE A 810 -11.24 -26.24 -21.70
C ILE A 810 -11.95 -24.90 -21.46
N ALA A 811 -13.11 -24.93 -20.79
CA ALA A 811 -13.84 -23.71 -20.45
C ALA A 811 -12.98 -22.74 -19.62
N GLN A 812 -12.19 -23.25 -18.68
CA GLN A 812 -11.25 -22.44 -17.91
C GLN A 812 -10.12 -21.89 -18.77
N MET A 813 -9.49 -22.70 -19.62
CA MET A 813 -8.44 -22.22 -20.53
C MET A 813 -8.95 -21.05 -21.39
N LEU A 814 -10.12 -21.21 -22.01
CA LEU A 814 -10.76 -20.18 -22.81
C LEU A 814 -11.06 -18.92 -22.01
N TRP A 815 -11.57 -19.07 -20.78
CA TRP A 815 -11.84 -17.95 -19.88
C TRP A 815 -10.57 -17.16 -19.50
N LEU A 816 -9.45 -17.84 -19.30
CA LEU A 816 -8.17 -17.19 -19.03
C LEU A 816 -7.60 -16.46 -20.27
N PHE A 817 -7.97 -16.90 -21.48
CA PHE A 817 -7.68 -16.22 -22.74
C PHE A 817 -8.74 -15.19 -23.18
N ARG A 818 -9.71 -14.83 -22.32
CA ARG A 818 -10.85 -13.97 -22.67
C ARG A 818 -10.52 -12.64 -23.36
N TYR A 819 -9.33 -12.07 -23.16
CA TYR A 819 -8.95 -10.79 -23.76
C TYR A 819 -8.23 -10.92 -25.11
N SER A 820 -8.04 -12.13 -25.63
CA SER A 820 -7.41 -12.36 -26.93
C SER A 820 -8.13 -13.43 -27.76
N ASN A 821 -8.05 -13.30 -29.08
CA ASN A 821 -8.49 -14.34 -30.03
C ASN A 821 -7.60 -15.60 -29.96
N GLU A 822 -6.44 -15.53 -29.31
CA GLU A 822 -5.51 -16.64 -29.12
C GLU A 822 -6.14 -17.81 -28.37
N GLY A 823 -7.14 -17.58 -27.52
CA GLY A 823 -7.90 -18.65 -26.87
C GLY A 823 -8.58 -19.58 -27.88
N ILE A 824 -9.14 -19.01 -28.95
CA ILE A 824 -9.75 -19.77 -30.05
C ILE A 824 -8.66 -20.53 -30.80
N ILE A 825 -7.55 -19.86 -31.14
CA ILE A 825 -6.40 -20.48 -31.81
C ILE A 825 -5.89 -21.68 -31.00
N MET A 826 -5.74 -21.53 -29.69
CA MET A 826 -5.25 -22.58 -28.79
C MET A 826 -6.21 -23.75 -28.63
N TYR A 827 -7.52 -23.51 -28.67
CA TYR A 827 -8.50 -24.58 -28.71
C TYR A 827 -8.32 -25.49 -29.95
N TYR A 828 -8.02 -24.91 -31.12
CA TYR A 828 -7.73 -25.68 -32.33
C TYR A 828 -6.34 -26.34 -32.28
N LEU A 829 -5.32 -25.65 -31.76
CA LEU A 829 -3.94 -26.14 -31.76
C LEU A 829 -3.64 -27.22 -30.72
N GLN A 830 -4.56 -27.54 -29.82
CA GLN A 830 -4.34 -28.57 -28.79
C GLN A 830 -4.00 -29.96 -29.36
N SER A 831 -4.62 -30.35 -30.48
CA SER A 831 -4.38 -31.65 -31.13
C SER A 831 -2.96 -31.71 -31.70
N TYR A 832 -2.53 -30.63 -32.34
CA TYR A 832 -1.18 -30.47 -32.88
C TYR A 832 -0.12 -30.41 -31.79
N LEU A 833 -0.37 -29.70 -30.68
CA LEU A 833 0.52 -29.68 -29.52
C LEU A 833 0.78 -31.10 -29.00
N LYS A 834 -0.29 -31.89 -28.86
CA LYS A 834 -0.19 -33.30 -28.44
C LYS A 834 0.51 -34.16 -29.49
N GLN A 835 0.19 -33.98 -30.77
CA GLN A 835 0.78 -34.78 -31.85
C GLN A 835 2.29 -34.57 -31.96
N TYR A 836 2.77 -33.33 -31.88
CA TYR A 836 4.18 -33.02 -32.16
C TYR A 836 5.06 -33.03 -30.90
N PHE A 837 4.55 -32.65 -29.73
CA PHE A 837 5.39 -32.40 -28.56
C PHE A 837 5.22 -33.42 -27.41
N GLU A 838 4.22 -34.30 -27.43
CA GLU A 838 4.00 -35.29 -26.35
C GLU A 838 5.15 -36.30 -26.23
N CYS A 839 5.82 -36.60 -27.35
CA CYS A 839 6.95 -37.53 -27.41
C CYS A 839 8.32 -36.84 -27.23
N CYS A 840 8.36 -35.51 -27.16
CA CYS A 840 9.60 -34.76 -26.96
C CYS A 840 10.17 -34.96 -25.56
N ASN A 841 11.50 -34.94 -25.43
CA ASN A 841 12.16 -35.04 -24.14
C ASN A 841 12.19 -33.67 -23.44
N PRO A 842 11.52 -33.49 -22.28
CA PRO A 842 11.46 -32.20 -21.60
C PRO A 842 12.83 -31.65 -21.16
N ASN A 843 13.81 -32.54 -20.94
CA ASN A 843 15.14 -32.13 -20.49
C ASN A 843 16.04 -31.67 -21.64
N GLU A 844 15.66 -31.89 -22.89
CA GLU A 844 16.42 -31.44 -24.05
C GLU A 844 16.12 -29.97 -24.36
N GLU A 845 17.18 -29.19 -24.54
CA GLU A 845 17.08 -27.77 -24.88
C GLU A 845 16.43 -27.55 -26.25
N SER A 846 16.76 -28.39 -27.23
CA SER A 846 16.16 -28.37 -28.57
C SER A 846 14.64 -28.46 -28.51
N SER A 847 14.10 -29.38 -27.69
CA SER A 847 12.65 -29.56 -27.53
C SER A 847 11.97 -28.32 -26.94
N GLN A 848 12.61 -27.64 -26.00
CA GLN A 848 12.09 -26.40 -25.41
C GLN A 848 12.10 -25.24 -26.42
N ILE A 849 13.17 -25.12 -27.21
CA ILE A 849 13.33 -24.08 -28.24
C ILE A 849 12.36 -24.30 -29.40
N GLU A 850 12.13 -25.56 -29.80
CA GLU A 850 11.16 -25.92 -30.85
C GLU A 850 9.71 -25.65 -30.40
N LEU A 851 9.38 -25.95 -29.14
CA LEU A 851 8.08 -25.58 -28.57
C LEU A 851 7.92 -24.05 -28.53
N ALA A 852 8.94 -23.32 -28.10
CA ALA A 852 8.90 -21.86 -28.10
C ALA A 852 8.70 -21.30 -29.51
N TYR A 853 9.39 -21.86 -30.51
CA TYR A 853 9.23 -21.49 -31.92
C TYR A 853 7.80 -21.68 -32.41
N PHE A 854 7.21 -22.85 -32.14
CA PHE A 854 5.83 -23.15 -32.50
C PHE A 854 4.87 -22.15 -31.87
N LEU A 855 5.01 -21.88 -30.56
CA LEU A 855 4.12 -20.96 -29.85
C LEU A 855 4.28 -19.51 -30.32
N SER A 856 5.50 -19.05 -30.63
CA SER A 856 5.75 -17.69 -31.13
C SER A 856 5.06 -17.40 -32.47
N LYS A 857 4.67 -18.42 -33.23
CA LYS A 857 3.88 -18.26 -34.46
C LYS A 857 2.39 -17.98 -34.23
N PHE A 858 1.86 -18.31 -33.06
CA PHE A 858 0.42 -18.30 -32.78
C PHE A 858 0.03 -17.51 -31.53
N ILE A 859 1.00 -17.20 -30.67
CA ILE A 859 0.79 -16.55 -29.38
C ILE A 859 1.73 -15.35 -29.27
N ASN A 860 1.17 -14.22 -28.83
CA ASN A 860 1.86 -12.94 -28.71
C ASN A 860 2.44 -12.44 -30.04
N VAL A 861 1.71 -12.70 -31.14
CA VAL A 861 2.16 -12.39 -32.49
C VAL A 861 2.10 -10.88 -32.72
N LYS A 862 3.23 -10.30 -33.14
CA LYS A 862 3.37 -8.89 -33.53
C LYS A 862 4.02 -8.80 -34.90
N GLU A 863 3.72 -7.73 -35.61
CA GLU A 863 4.41 -7.42 -36.86
C GLU A 863 5.83 -6.92 -36.55
N ALA A 864 6.82 -7.42 -37.28
CA ALA A 864 8.21 -7.01 -37.12
C ALA A 864 8.44 -5.59 -37.67
N ASN A 865 9.05 -4.72 -36.88
CA ASN A 865 9.39 -3.35 -37.30
C ASN A 865 10.56 -3.32 -38.31
N ASN A 866 11.49 -4.28 -38.20
CA ASN A 866 12.67 -4.40 -39.05
C ASN A 866 12.76 -5.80 -39.65
N MET A 867 13.35 -5.92 -40.84
CA MET A 867 13.58 -7.22 -41.49
C MET A 867 14.52 -8.14 -40.70
N GLU A 868 15.43 -7.59 -39.90
CA GLU A 868 16.37 -8.36 -39.06
C GLU A 868 15.69 -9.04 -37.86
N ASP A 869 14.57 -8.47 -37.41
CA ASP A 869 13.80 -8.96 -36.27
C ASP A 869 12.76 -10.03 -36.68
N VAL A 870 12.61 -10.31 -37.98
CA VAL A 870 11.63 -11.27 -38.49
C VAL A 870 11.97 -12.68 -38.00
N LEU A 871 10.93 -13.40 -37.54
CA LEU A 871 11.03 -14.78 -37.09
C LEU A 871 11.54 -15.68 -38.23
N VAL A 872 12.81 -16.06 -38.14
CA VAL A 872 13.51 -16.87 -39.16
C VAL A 872 12.83 -18.23 -39.33
N GLN A 873 12.74 -18.71 -40.57
CA GLN A 873 12.29 -20.08 -40.84
C GLN A 873 13.24 -21.09 -40.20
N SER A 874 12.75 -21.87 -39.24
CA SER A 874 13.49 -22.98 -38.66
C SER A 874 13.20 -24.25 -39.45
N SER A 875 14.16 -25.18 -39.50
CA SER A 875 13.98 -26.52 -40.07
C SER A 875 13.07 -27.35 -39.16
N SER A 876 11.78 -27.03 -39.12
CA SER A 876 10.80 -27.76 -38.32
C SER A 876 10.16 -28.87 -39.16
N LYS A 877 9.82 -30.00 -38.54
CA LYS A 877 9.08 -31.09 -39.19
C LYS A 877 7.58 -30.83 -39.30
N ILE A 878 7.11 -29.67 -38.85
CA ILE A 878 5.70 -29.32 -38.73
C ILE A 878 5.21 -28.67 -40.03
N ASN A 879 4.11 -29.19 -40.59
CA ASN A 879 3.46 -28.56 -41.74
C ASN A 879 2.59 -27.39 -41.27
N TYR A 880 3.16 -26.18 -41.29
CA TYR A 880 2.44 -24.96 -40.91
C TYR A 880 1.38 -24.53 -41.93
N GLU A 881 1.51 -24.89 -43.21
CA GLU A 881 0.55 -24.47 -44.25
C GLU A 881 -0.85 -25.02 -43.95
N SER A 882 -0.94 -26.30 -43.57
CA SER A 882 -2.22 -26.92 -43.16
C SER A 882 -2.88 -26.20 -41.99
N ILE A 883 -2.08 -25.77 -41.01
CA ILE A 883 -2.58 -25.06 -39.82
C ILE A 883 -3.06 -23.66 -40.22
N TYR A 884 -2.31 -22.97 -41.07
CA TYR A 884 -2.67 -21.63 -41.52
C TYR A 884 -3.92 -21.64 -42.41
N ASP A 885 -4.10 -22.64 -43.27
CA ASP A 885 -5.30 -22.79 -44.09
C ASP A 885 -6.54 -23.08 -43.22
N GLU A 886 -6.40 -23.93 -42.20
CA GLU A 886 -7.48 -24.17 -41.22
C GLU A 886 -7.89 -22.90 -40.45
N LEU A 887 -6.93 -22.10 -40.01
CA LEU A 887 -7.20 -20.83 -39.30
C LEU A 887 -7.83 -19.77 -40.22
N ARG A 888 -7.39 -19.71 -41.50
CA ARG A 888 -8.00 -18.82 -42.52
C ARG A 888 -9.45 -19.20 -42.83
N ASN A 889 -9.78 -20.49 -42.84
CA ASN A 889 -11.16 -20.96 -43.01
C ASN A 889 -12.10 -20.51 -41.88
N ILE A 890 -11.55 -20.03 -40.76
CA ILE A 890 -12.26 -19.58 -39.55
C ILE A 890 -12.17 -18.04 -39.43
N ASP A 891 -11.75 -17.33 -40.49
CA ASP A 891 -11.55 -15.87 -40.50
C ASP A 891 -10.52 -15.35 -39.46
N ILE A 892 -9.54 -16.16 -39.07
CA ILE A 892 -8.44 -15.72 -38.19
C ILE A 892 -7.24 -15.30 -39.04
N ASP A 893 -6.96 -14.01 -39.09
CA ASP A 893 -5.81 -13.44 -39.79
C ASP A 893 -4.48 -13.84 -39.13
N ILE A 894 -3.52 -14.26 -39.96
CA ILE A 894 -2.16 -14.61 -39.55
C ILE A 894 -1.21 -13.60 -40.18
N LEU A 895 -0.37 -12.98 -39.36
CA LEU A 895 0.65 -12.02 -39.82
C LEU A 895 1.77 -12.73 -40.60
N ASN A 896 2.17 -12.13 -41.72
CA ASN A 896 3.24 -12.68 -42.58
C ASN A 896 4.65 -12.43 -42.01
N PHE A 897 4.89 -11.26 -41.40
CA PHE A 897 6.19 -10.85 -40.86
C PHE A 897 6.13 -10.78 -39.32
N ILE A 898 6.32 -11.92 -38.67
CA ILE A 898 6.21 -12.04 -37.21
C ILE A 898 7.52 -11.60 -36.54
N ASP A 899 7.45 -10.83 -35.46
CA ASP A 899 8.60 -10.50 -34.60
C ASP A 899 9.17 -11.75 -33.91
N GLY A 900 10.45 -12.04 -34.16
CA GLY A 900 11.19 -13.18 -33.64
C GLY A 900 12.00 -12.93 -32.38
N ARG A 901 12.07 -11.70 -31.85
CA ARG A 901 12.99 -11.33 -30.75
C ARG A 901 12.77 -12.13 -29.46
N ILE A 902 11.52 -12.47 -29.14
CA ILE A 902 11.18 -13.34 -27.99
C ILE A 902 11.81 -14.73 -28.18
N TRP A 903 11.60 -15.34 -29.35
CA TRP A 903 12.15 -16.65 -29.64
C TRP A 903 13.67 -16.63 -29.69
N ILE A 904 14.29 -15.61 -30.31
CA ILE A 904 15.74 -15.45 -30.34
C ILE A 904 16.30 -15.34 -28.90
N SER A 905 15.62 -14.60 -28.02
CA SER A 905 16.01 -14.49 -26.62
C SER A 905 15.95 -15.84 -25.89
N ILE A 906 14.90 -16.63 -26.13
CA ILE A 906 14.75 -17.98 -25.56
C ILE A 906 15.80 -18.94 -26.10
N ARG A 907 16.11 -18.86 -27.40
CA ARG A 907 17.13 -19.67 -28.06
C ARG A 907 18.53 -19.38 -27.49
N ASN A 908 18.85 -18.10 -27.30
CA ASN A 908 20.17 -17.66 -26.85
C ASN A 908 20.32 -17.71 -25.31
N ASN A 909 19.26 -18.01 -24.57
CA ASN A 909 19.21 -17.94 -23.11
C ASN A 909 19.63 -16.55 -22.56
N CYS A 910 19.39 -15.49 -23.32
CA CYS A 910 19.67 -14.11 -22.93
C CYS A 910 18.70 -13.15 -23.64
N LEU A 911 18.45 -11.99 -23.04
CA LEU A 911 17.65 -10.93 -23.68
C LEU A 911 18.48 -10.30 -24.81
N VAL A 912 17.95 -10.26 -26.04
CA VAL A 912 18.68 -9.79 -27.23
C VAL A 912 18.92 -8.27 -27.19
N ASP A 913 17.96 -7.52 -26.67
CA ASP A 913 18.10 -6.10 -26.40
C ASP A 913 17.95 -5.82 -24.91
N ILE A 914 18.99 -5.29 -24.28
CA ILE A 914 19.03 -4.98 -22.84
C ILE A 914 18.58 -3.53 -22.60
N LYS A 915 18.55 -2.69 -23.64
CA LYS A 915 18.26 -1.25 -23.52
C LYS A 915 16.76 -0.98 -23.43
N ASP A 916 15.95 -1.77 -24.13
CA ASP A 916 14.49 -1.59 -24.18
C ASP A 916 13.72 -2.60 -23.31
N ASP A 917 13.03 -2.07 -22.29
CA ASP A 917 12.22 -2.85 -21.34
C ASP A 917 10.98 -3.53 -21.96
N ILE A 918 10.57 -3.09 -23.15
CA ILE A 918 9.42 -3.60 -23.88
C ILE A 918 9.58 -5.11 -24.11
N LEU A 919 10.75 -5.55 -24.58
CA LEU A 919 11.01 -6.97 -24.87
C LEU A 919 10.96 -7.83 -23.59
N ARG A 920 11.40 -7.29 -22.45
CA ARG A 920 11.32 -8.00 -21.15
C ARG A 920 9.86 -8.15 -20.70
N GLN A 921 9.03 -7.12 -20.89
CA GLN A 921 7.59 -7.21 -20.60
C GLN A 921 6.88 -8.20 -21.54
N GLU A 922 7.21 -8.18 -22.82
CA GLU A 922 6.67 -9.14 -23.79
C GLU A 922 7.04 -10.58 -23.46
N LEU A 923 8.28 -10.82 -23.02
CA LEU A 923 8.73 -12.13 -22.55
C LEU A 923 7.91 -12.58 -21.33
N PHE A 924 7.57 -11.66 -20.42
CA PHE A 924 6.72 -11.94 -19.27
C PHE A 924 5.28 -12.26 -19.67
N ASP A 925 4.69 -11.49 -20.60
CA ASP A 925 3.34 -11.74 -21.14
C ASP A 925 3.27 -13.10 -21.85
N PHE A 926 4.29 -13.42 -22.66
CA PHE A 926 4.44 -14.74 -23.28
C PHE A 926 4.50 -15.85 -22.24
N SER A 927 5.27 -15.66 -21.16
CA SER A 927 5.34 -16.62 -20.04
C SER A 927 3.97 -16.85 -19.38
N THR A 928 3.14 -15.81 -19.30
CA THR A 928 1.81 -15.89 -18.68
C THR A 928 0.87 -16.75 -19.51
N LYS A 929 0.90 -16.61 -20.84
CA LYS A 929 0.12 -17.44 -21.76
C LYS A 929 0.56 -18.91 -21.74
N ILE A 930 1.86 -19.16 -21.63
CA ILE A 930 2.40 -20.53 -21.47
C ILE A 930 1.92 -21.18 -20.17
N LYS A 931 1.82 -20.43 -19.07
CA LYS A 931 1.29 -20.95 -17.79
C LYS A 931 -0.15 -21.43 -17.93
N ILE A 932 -0.99 -20.70 -18.68
CA ILE A 932 -2.38 -21.11 -18.95
C ILE A 932 -2.41 -22.47 -19.66
N LEU A 933 -1.59 -22.64 -20.71
CA LEU A 933 -1.49 -23.89 -21.46
C LEU A 933 -0.95 -25.05 -20.63
N GLN A 934 0.08 -24.79 -19.83
CA GLN A 934 0.61 -25.79 -18.91
C GLN A 934 -0.43 -26.26 -17.91
N HIS A 935 -1.19 -25.32 -17.34
CA HIS A 935 -2.25 -25.61 -16.38
C HIS A 935 -3.32 -26.50 -17.02
N TYR A 936 -3.73 -26.19 -18.25
CA TYR A 936 -4.63 -27.06 -19.03
C TYR A 936 -4.06 -28.47 -19.21
N CYS A 937 -2.80 -28.60 -19.67
CA CYS A 937 -2.14 -29.90 -19.87
C CYS A 937 -2.07 -30.71 -18.57
N PHE A 938 -1.79 -30.03 -17.45
CA PHE A 938 -1.71 -30.66 -16.15
C PHE A 938 -3.04 -31.28 -15.71
N HIS A 939 -4.13 -30.50 -15.77
CA HIS A 939 -5.46 -30.98 -15.36
C HIS A 939 -6.08 -31.99 -16.33
N THR A 940 -5.62 -32.03 -17.58
CA THR A 940 -5.99 -33.05 -18.58
C THR A 940 -5.06 -34.26 -18.58
N SER A 941 -4.16 -34.38 -17.59
CA SER A 941 -3.23 -35.51 -17.42
C SER A 941 -2.20 -35.69 -18.56
N GLN A 942 -1.84 -34.64 -19.27
CA GLN A 942 -0.80 -34.63 -20.31
C GLN A 942 0.60 -34.39 -19.69
N ILE A 943 1.11 -35.42 -19.00
CA ILE A 943 2.29 -35.32 -18.13
C ILE A 943 3.55 -34.80 -18.85
N ASN A 944 3.83 -35.28 -20.08
CA ASN A 944 5.04 -34.89 -20.80
C ASN A 944 4.99 -33.43 -21.25
N LEU A 945 3.86 -33.00 -21.81
CA LEU A 945 3.63 -31.60 -22.19
C LEU A 945 3.73 -30.67 -20.98
N THR A 946 3.12 -31.03 -19.85
CA THR A 946 3.24 -30.26 -18.61
C THR A 946 4.71 -30.05 -18.22
N LYS A 947 5.53 -31.10 -18.29
CA LYS A 947 6.97 -31.02 -17.98
C LYS A 947 7.73 -30.15 -18.98
N LEU A 948 7.42 -30.27 -20.27
CA LEU A 948 8.08 -29.52 -21.34
C LEU A 948 7.79 -28.01 -21.21
N PHE A 949 6.51 -27.64 -21.04
CA PHE A 949 6.13 -26.25 -20.74
C PHE A 949 6.81 -25.72 -19.48
N GLY A 950 6.95 -26.57 -18.45
CA GLY A 950 7.60 -26.19 -17.20
C GLY A 950 9.07 -25.86 -17.37
N LYS A 951 9.78 -26.67 -18.16
CA LYS A 951 11.18 -26.42 -18.50
C LYS A 951 11.34 -25.15 -19.33
N LEU A 952 10.44 -24.89 -20.28
CA LEU A 952 10.41 -23.64 -21.03
C LEU A 952 10.16 -22.43 -20.12
N LEU A 953 9.21 -22.52 -19.17
CA LEU A 953 8.99 -21.47 -18.17
C LEU A 953 10.22 -21.24 -17.29
N THR A 954 10.93 -22.31 -16.90
CA THR A 954 12.20 -22.20 -16.15
C THR A 954 13.20 -21.34 -16.93
N ARG A 955 13.35 -21.63 -18.22
CA ARG A 955 14.28 -20.95 -19.12
C ARG A 955 13.91 -19.46 -19.26
N ILE A 956 12.64 -19.18 -19.55
CA ILE A 956 12.12 -17.81 -19.65
C ILE A 956 12.37 -17.02 -18.36
N TRP A 957 12.14 -17.66 -17.21
CA TRP A 957 12.40 -17.05 -15.91
C TRP A 957 13.88 -16.71 -15.71
N TRP A 958 14.80 -17.62 -16.04
CA TRP A 958 16.23 -17.34 -15.96
C TRP A 958 16.62 -16.16 -16.85
N ILE A 959 16.10 -16.07 -18.07
CA ILE A 959 16.36 -14.95 -18.97
C ILE A 959 15.86 -13.64 -18.36
N TYR A 960 14.64 -13.63 -17.83
CA TYR A 960 14.04 -12.47 -17.19
C TYR A 960 14.88 -11.97 -16.00
N HIS A 961 15.33 -12.87 -15.13
CA HIS A 961 16.08 -12.50 -13.92
C HIS A 961 17.56 -12.24 -14.17
N THR A 962 18.23 -13.00 -15.03
CA THR A 962 19.67 -12.75 -15.34
C THR A 962 19.89 -11.49 -16.15
N SER A 963 18.87 -11.05 -16.89
CA SER A 963 18.85 -9.73 -17.54
C SER A 963 18.50 -8.59 -16.58
N SER A 964 18.12 -8.87 -15.32
CA SER A 964 17.76 -7.85 -14.33
C SER A 964 19.01 -7.25 -13.65
N PRO A 965 19.14 -5.92 -13.58
CA PRO A 965 20.29 -5.25 -12.95
C PRO A 965 20.44 -5.52 -11.44
N VAL A 966 19.42 -6.09 -10.80
CA VAL A 966 19.42 -6.44 -9.35
C VAL A 966 20.14 -7.73 -9.05
N ILE A 967 19.99 -8.72 -9.93
CA ILE A 967 20.58 -10.06 -9.79
C ILE A 967 21.92 -10.13 -10.54
N ARG A 968 22.13 -9.27 -11.54
CA ARG A 968 23.42 -9.09 -12.24
C ARG A 968 24.44 -8.43 -11.31
N ILE A 969 25.02 -9.23 -10.44
CA ILE A 969 26.29 -8.89 -9.78
C ILE A 969 27.38 -9.13 -10.82
N ASN A 970 28.16 -8.09 -11.13
CA ASN A 970 29.16 -8.04 -12.21
C ASN A 970 30.00 -9.31 -12.29
N LYS A 971 29.72 -10.19 -13.26
CA LYS A 971 30.68 -11.18 -13.75
C LYS A 971 31.90 -10.50 -14.40
N GLU A 972 31.81 -9.22 -14.75
CA GLU A 972 32.88 -8.52 -15.45
C GLU A 972 34.13 -8.27 -14.59
N GLN A 973 34.03 -8.18 -13.25
CA GLN A 973 35.22 -8.16 -12.39
C GLN A 973 35.95 -9.51 -12.32
N SER A 974 35.29 -10.61 -12.69
CA SER A 974 35.96 -11.92 -12.81
C SER A 974 36.69 -12.10 -14.14
N PHE A 975 36.36 -11.32 -15.17
CA PHE A 975 37.06 -11.38 -16.47
C PHE A 975 38.30 -10.48 -16.53
N THR A 976 38.33 -9.35 -15.81
CA THR A 976 39.55 -8.53 -15.70
C THR A 976 40.64 -9.24 -14.91
N ASN A 977 40.28 -9.98 -13.85
CA ASN A 977 41.27 -10.77 -13.08
C ASN A 977 41.78 -12.02 -13.82
N LEU A 978 41.06 -12.50 -14.84
CA LEU A 978 41.54 -13.59 -15.72
C LEU A 978 42.45 -13.11 -16.85
N LEU A 979 42.43 -11.81 -17.18
CA LEU A 979 43.37 -11.19 -18.11
C LEU A 979 44.65 -10.70 -17.41
N GLU A 980 44.59 -10.36 -16.12
CA GLU A 980 45.78 -10.04 -15.32
C GLU A 980 46.55 -11.29 -14.84
N MET A 981 45.90 -12.46 -14.71
CA MET A 981 46.58 -13.73 -14.39
C MET A 981 47.22 -14.45 -15.59
N ASN A 982 47.17 -13.86 -16.80
CA ASN A 982 47.87 -14.36 -17.99
C ASN A 982 49.13 -13.53 -18.35
N ASN A 983 49.55 -12.60 -17.49
CA ASN A 983 50.75 -11.77 -17.65
C ASN A 983 51.65 -11.76 -16.38
N GLU A 984 51.82 -12.92 -15.73
CA GLU A 984 52.96 -13.19 -14.83
C GLU A 984 53.58 -14.57 -15.12
#